data_AF-A0A841FGE7-F1
#
_entry.id   AF-A0A841FGE7-F1
#
_cell.length_a   1.000
_cell.length_b   1.000
_cell.length_c   1.000
_cell.angle_alpha   90.00
_cell.angle_beta   90.00
_cell.angle_gamma   90.00
#
_symmetry.space_group_name_H-M   'P 1'
#
loop_
_entity.id
_entity.type
_entity.pdbx_description
1 polymer ?
#
loop_
_entity_poly.entity_id
_entity_poly.type
_entity_poly.pdbx_seq_one_letter_code
_entity_poly.pdbx_strand_id
1 'polypeptide(L)'
;MAEIPATKPWRHRASAMPWVPGNTAQILPHLRALLEDIERQPYLDRPFTWPITGSTTTIRQALQSLGGSGLVEKGNGVATLTPEAGTFLETNDSSYLLMVFHANVRFVGEAIHSLDTPRTHEQLNDIAAAEYQMAWTSMDQVRRRTAWARAAELVELWRSGNQLVLTELGHEFRSRIRIASSDDLPTVSATTVETPTIAAPGPEIAALVSSLDTQALANRKSAVGYVPGNGLHDSLRDLVNISSPSITFEDFHRSCVENFGIADNSARQTLVNLRSLGILEQTALDTVGPTGCGQEWMASDEPADLVRIIHSKVSLVAEVLLALSTTDKVDTASIHAWLTSRYGTAAVTRSELTTRLVLLRECGMVERITHLTYRLSPRGLAFRNSIPLWQPAADPGSAADDLKPAEAESLAAKLLVSSVGGDSNRFESLTAEAFGRLGASIEYTSDRDYPVFVATFWLSPTQRSRLLIAARSAQPGELGEDFVLDRLETYRRQYRAKMAAIVAPAFARELSSWAKEKGVLSITAGELGLLVDRHAEIPVHAERTLELLGSSDTDAIWASEERSFTVLSRVVRTLWDSGNDPEEVKYNSGSLSLNEIWRAARKDLDAPLDKLEVTEVLQLLSHPNVQGVVESAGGGFSMADTPTHVAARLRAMAAKLELISPSTRPPTRPSPPRTIPAPRVSSPVRAGRIRAWALENGFRVGKLGKLPKSVVEAFHAHHSTDSP
;
A
#
# COMPACT_ATOMS: atom_id res chain seq x y z
N MET A 1 -25.72 -2.16 -42.63
CA MET A 1 -25.28 -2.47 -41.25
C MET A 1 -23.90 -1.88 -41.08
N ALA A 2 -23.64 -1.15 -39.99
CA ALA A 2 -22.33 -0.60 -39.70
C ALA A 2 -21.30 -1.73 -39.47
N GLU A 3 -20.04 -1.48 -39.84
CA GLU A 3 -18.93 -2.40 -39.60
C GLU A 3 -18.65 -2.51 -38.10
N ILE A 4 -18.39 -3.72 -37.59
CA ILE A 4 -18.22 -3.95 -36.15
C ILE A 4 -16.94 -3.26 -35.66
N PRO A 5 -16.97 -2.44 -34.59
CA PRO A 5 -15.79 -1.77 -34.07
C PRO A 5 -14.67 -2.76 -33.69
N ALA A 6 -13.44 -2.45 -34.13
CA ALA A 6 -12.28 -3.27 -33.82
C ALA A 6 -12.05 -3.30 -32.30
N THR A 7 -12.15 -4.50 -31.72
CA THR A 7 -12.08 -4.67 -30.29
C THR A 7 -10.62 -4.54 -29.82
N LYS A 8 -10.34 -3.57 -28.92
CA LYS A 8 -8.99 -3.38 -28.37
C LYS A 8 -8.53 -4.60 -27.58
N PRO A 9 -7.20 -4.86 -27.50
CA PRO A 9 -6.66 -5.86 -26.58
C PRO A 9 -7.20 -5.64 -25.17
N TRP A 10 -7.55 -6.71 -24.44
CA TRP A 10 -8.19 -6.62 -23.12
C TRP A 10 -7.44 -5.67 -22.16
N ARG A 11 -6.11 -5.71 -22.16
CA ARG A 11 -5.23 -4.83 -21.36
C ARG A 11 -5.34 -3.33 -21.71
N HIS A 12 -5.79 -2.97 -22.91
CA HIS A 12 -5.94 -1.58 -23.35
C HIS A 12 -7.39 -1.06 -23.20
N ARG A 13 -8.35 -1.93 -22.85
CA ARG A 13 -9.72 -1.51 -22.55
C ARG A 13 -9.81 -0.87 -21.17
N ALA A 14 -10.65 0.15 -21.02
CA ALA A 14 -10.91 0.83 -19.77
C ALA A 14 -11.65 -0.08 -18.78
N SER A 15 -11.37 0.06 -17.48
CA SER A 15 -12.07 -0.70 -16.44
C SER A 15 -13.42 -0.07 -16.02
N ALA A 16 -13.53 1.26 -16.09
CA ALA A 16 -14.72 1.98 -15.64
C ALA A 16 -15.75 2.10 -16.75
N MET A 17 -17.02 1.80 -16.45
CA MET A 17 -18.12 2.03 -17.40
C MET A 17 -18.42 3.53 -17.50
N PRO A 18 -18.64 4.06 -18.72
CA PRO A 18 -19.07 5.43 -18.91
C PRO A 18 -20.33 5.75 -18.11
N TRP A 19 -20.37 6.96 -17.55
CA TRP A 19 -21.51 7.44 -16.77
C TRP A 19 -22.12 8.69 -17.40
N VAL A 20 -23.44 8.66 -17.51
CA VAL A 20 -24.29 9.76 -17.97
C VAL A 20 -25.42 9.87 -16.94
N PRO A 21 -25.76 11.09 -16.46
CA PRO A 21 -26.81 11.24 -15.46
C PRO A 21 -28.17 10.82 -16.01
N GLY A 22 -29.02 10.26 -15.16
CA GLY A 22 -30.39 9.86 -15.50
C GLY A 22 -30.65 8.37 -15.29
N ASN A 23 -31.92 7.98 -15.47
CA ASN A 23 -32.33 6.57 -15.46
C ASN A 23 -32.15 5.92 -16.85
N THR A 24 -32.46 4.63 -16.98
CA THR A 24 -32.25 3.86 -18.24
C THR A 24 -32.96 4.46 -19.46
N ALA A 25 -34.06 5.19 -19.30
CA ALA A 25 -34.74 5.86 -20.40
C ALA A 25 -34.10 7.21 -20.79
N GLN A 26 -33.25 7.77 -19.93
CA GLN A 26 -32.68 9.11 -20.10
C GLN A 26 -31.22 9.08 -20.57
N ILE A 27 -30.45 8.03 -20.25
CA ILE A 27 -29.01 8.00 -20.52
C ILE A 27 -28.65 8.07 -22.02
N LEU A 28 -29.42 7.43 -22.89
CA LEU A 28 -29.18 7.47 -24.35
C LEU A 28 -29.48 8.85 -24.96
N PRO A 29 -30.67 9.46 -24.75
CA PRO A 29 -30.93 10.83 -25.19
C PRO A 29 -29.91 11.85 -24.66
N HIS A 30 -29.48 11.69 -23.42
CA HIS A 30 -28.46 12.55 -22.82
C HIS A 30 -27.10 12.41 -23.49
N LEU A 31 -26.63 11.18 -23.71
CA LEU A 31 -25.37 10.95 -24.41
C LEU A 31 -25.43 11.54 -25.82
N ARG A 32 -26.51 11.29 -26.56
CA ARG A 32 -26.70 11.80 -27.91
C ARG A 32 -26.63 13.33 -27.93
N ALA A 33 -27.36 14.00 -27.03
CA ALA A 33 -27.34 15.45 -26.93
C ALA A 33 -25.94 16.01 -26.62
N LEU A 34 -25.16 15.33 -25.76
CA LEU A 34 -23.79 15.72 -25.48
C LEU A 34 -22.88 15.58 -26.71
N LEU A 35 -23.00 14.48 -27.47
CA LEU A 35 -22.18 14.26 -28.66
C LEU A 35 -22.54 15.25 -29.79
N GLU A 36 -23.82 15.48 -30.06
CA GLU A 36 -24.30 16.48 -31.04
C GLU A 36 -23.85 17.90 -30.67
N ASP A 37 -23.82 18.21 -29.37
CA ASP A 37 -23.38 19.51 -28.88
C ASP A 37 -21.85 19.69 -29.01
N ILE A 38 -21.06 18.62 -28.80
CA ILE A 38 -19.61 18.61 -29.07
C ILE A 38 -19.32 18.77 -30.57
N GLU A 39 -20.07 18.08 -31.43
CA GLU A 39 -19.95 18.20 -32.89
C GLU A 39 -20.15 19.64 -33.37
N ARG A 40 -21.12 20.36 -32.76
CA ARG A 40 -21.37 21.77 -33.07
C ARG A 40 -20.35 22.71 -32.46
N GLN A 41 -19.87 22.42 -31.24
CA GLN A 41 -19.01 23.30 -30.47
C GLN A 41 -17.95 22.49 -29.69
N PRO A 42 -16.70 22.43 -30.18
CA PRO A 42 -15.71 21.49 -29.66
C PRO A 42 -15.04 21.94 -28.36
N TYR A 43 -15.24 23.17 -27.87
CA TYR A 43 -14.54 23.71 -26.70
C TYR A 43 -14.97 23.05 -25.37
N LEU A 44 -14.00 22.75 -24.50
CA LEU A 44 -14.22 21.96 -23.28
C LEU A 44 -14.77 22.75 -22.08
N ASP A 45 -14.42 24.03 -21.93
CA ASP A 45 -14.70 24.80 -20.71
C ASP A 45 -16.04 25.55 -20.73
N ARG A 46 -16.88 25.27 -21.72
CA ARG A 46 -18.22 25.85 -21.83
C ARG A 46 -19.26 25.04 -21.04
N PRO A 47 -20.35 25.68 -20.58
CA PRO A 47 -21.44 24.99 -19.93
C PRO A 47 -22.21 24.10 -20.93
N PHE A 48 -22.76 23.01 -20.41
CA PHE A 48 -23.67 22.09 -21.07
C PHE A 48 -24.81 21.73 -20.12
N THR A 49 -26.03 21.73 -20.62
CA THR A 49 -27.22 21.39 -19.82
C THR A 49 -27.83 20.10 -20.34
N TRP A 50 -27.98 19.12 -19.46
CA TRP A 50 -28.60 17.84 -19.79
C TRP A 50 -30.09 18.06 -20.11
N PRO A 51 -30.58 17.67 -21.30
CA PRO A 51 -31.87 18.14 -21.81
C PRO A 51 -33.08 17.66 -21.02
N ILE A 52 -33.01 16.51 -20.33
CA ILE A 52 -34.16 15.96 -19.59
C ILE A 52 -34.10 16.34 -18.09
N THR A 53 -32.91 16.33 -17.49
CA THR A 53 -32.78 16.66 -16.05
C THR A 53 -32.66 18.16 -15.79
N GLY A 54 -32.29 18.97 -16.78
CA GLY A 54 -32.04 20.40 -16.63
C GLY A 54 -30.78 20.72 -15.81
N SER A 55 -29.99 19.72 -15.42
CA SER A 55 -28.75 19.93 -14.69
C SER A 55 -27.64 20.46 -15.60
N THR A 56 -26.86 21.42 -15.10
CA THR A 56 -25.77 22.04 -15.86
C THR A 56 -24.42 21.52 -15.37
N THR A 57 -23.51 21.28 -16.32
CA THR A 57 -22.12 20.86 -16.11
C THR A 57 -21.22 21.58 -17.12
N THR A 58 -19.91 21.33 -17.13
CA THR A 58 -19.04 21.69 -18.24
C THR A 58 -18.84 20.51 -19.18
N ILE A 59 -18.52 20.76 -20.46
CA ILE A 59 -18.16 19.68 -21.41
C ILE A 59 -16.97 18.87 -20.87
N ARG A 60 -15.96 19.54 -20.30
CA ARG A 60 -14.81 18.89 -19.66
C ARG A 60 -15.24 17.87 -18.61
N GLN A 61 -16.14 18.26 -17.70
CA GLN A 61 -16.59 17.40 -16.62
C GLN A 61 -17.54 16.29 -17.11
N ALA A 62 -18.40 16.58 -18.08
CA ALA A 62 -19.21 15.55 -18.74
C ALA A 62 -18.33 14.47 -19.40
N LEU A 63 -17.24 14.88 -20.06
CA LEU A 63 -16.32 13.99 -20.74
C LEU A 63 -15.33 13.27 -19.81
N GLN A 64 -15.16 13.67 -18.55
CA GLN A 64 -14.40 12.87 -17.58
C GLN A 64 -15.07 11.51 -17.37
N SER A 65 -16.40 11.52 -17.29
CA SER A 65 -17.24 10.34 -17.10
C SER A 65 -17.40 9.46 -18.35
N LEU A 66 -16.94 9.93 -19.52
CA LEU A 66 -16.88 9.16 -20.78
C LEU A 66 -15.47 8.68 -21.13
N GLY A 67 -14.48 8.92 -20.25
CA GLY A 67 -13.08 8.60 -20.48
C GLY A 67 -12.85 7.12 -20.77
N GLY A 68 -12.25 6.82 -21.93
CA GLY A 68 -12.00 5.44 -22.36
C GLY A 68 -13.20 4.72 -23.00
N SER A 69 -14.30 5.43 -23.29
CA SER A 69 -15.48 4.87 -23.99
C SER A 69 -15.27 4.62 -25.49
N GLY A 70 -14.26 5.27 -26.08
CA GLY A 70 -14.02 5.24 -27.53
C GLY A 70 -14.90 6.20 -28.33
N LEU A 71 -15.63 7.13 -27.68
CA LEU A 71 -16.52 8.07 -28.39
C LEU A 71 -15.87 9.41 -28.72
N VAL A 72 -14.94 9.89 -27.88
CA VAL A 72 -14.39 11.26 -27.97
C VAL A 72 -12.89 11.24 -27.73
N GLU A 73 -12.15 11.97 -28.56
CA GLU A 73 -10.74 12.29 -28.39
C GLU A 73 -10.59 13.73 -27.88
N LYS A 74 -9.61 13.96 -27.01
CA LYS A 74 -9.36 15.28 -26.38
C LYS A 74 -7.98 15.77 -26.79
N GLY A 75 -7.87 17.02 -27.20
CA GLY A 75 -6.60 17.70 -27.48
C GLY A 75 -6.76 19.22 -27.40
N ASN A 76 -5.72 19.97 -27.02
CA ASN A 76 -5.67 21.45 -27.05
C ASN A 76 -6.92 22.20 -26.55
N GLY A 77 -7.57 21.73 -25.46
CA GLY A 77 -8.76 22.38 -24.90
C GLY A 77 -10.05 22.15 -25.70
N VAL A 78 -10.02 21.26 -26.68
CA VAL A 78 -11.16 20.85 -27.51
C VAL A 78 -11.42 19.33 -27.43
N ALA A 79 -12.64 18.94 -27.79
CA ALA A 79 -13.10 17.57 -27.95
C ALA A 79 -13.51 17.32 -29.40
N THR A 80 -13.12 16.16 -29.94
CA THR A 80 -13.47 15.71 -31.29
C THR A 80 -14.15 14.35 -31.21
N LEU A 81 -15.22 14.18 -31.96
CA LEU A 81 -15.91 12.90 -32.06
C LEU A 81 -15.06 11.90 -32.85
N THR A 82 -15.04 10.65 -32.37
CA THR A 82 -14.47 9.52 -33.12
C THR A 82 -15.37 9.12 -34.28
N PRO A 83 -14.86 8.40 -35.30
CA PRO A 83 -15.68 7.82 -36.37
C PRO A 83 -16.84 6.96 -35.84
N GLU A 84 -16.61 6.23 -34.74
CA GLU A 84 -17.61 5.40 -34.08
C GLU A 84 -18.73 6.24 -33.48
N ALA A 85 -18.41 7.38 -32.85
CA ALA A 85 -19.42 8.31 -32.34
C ALA A 85 -20.25 8.92 -33.48
N GLY A 86 -19.63 9.28 -34.61
CA GLY A 86 -20.34 9.75 -35.80
C GLY A 86 -21.32 8.71 -36.33
N THR A 87 -20.86 7.46 -36.50
CA THR A 87 -21.70 6.35 -36.96
C THR A 87 -22.90 6.11 -36.02
N PHE A 88 -22.69 6.20 -34.70
CA PHE A 88 -23.78 6.10 -33.73
C PHE A 88 -24.80 7.24 -33.88
N LEU A 89 -24.35 8.49 -34.05
CA LEU A 89 -25.23 9.64 -34.21
C LEU A 89 -26.09 9.53 -35.49
N GLU A 90 -25.48 9.08 -36.59
CA GLU A 90 -26.14 8.91 -37.89
C GLU A 90 -27.16 7.77 -37.90
N THR A 91 -26.78 6.61 -37.36
CA THR A 91 -27.61 5.40 -37.40
C THR A 91 -28.64 5.34 -36.28
N ASN A 92 -28.38 6.05 -35.17
CA ASN A 92 -29.11 5.95 -33.91
C ASN A 92 -29.18 4.51 -33.37
N ASP A 93 -28.20 3.68 -33.72
CA ASP A 93 -28.15 2.26 -33.34
C ASP A 93 -27.52 2.10 -31.94
N SER A 94 -28.37 1.85 -30.95
CA SER A 94 -27.93 1.64 -29.57
C SER A 94 -27.20 0.29 -29.37
N SER A 95 -27.45 -0.69 -30.23
CA SER A 95 -26.68 -1.95 -30.24
C SER A 95 -25.27 -1.68 -30.72
N TYR A 96 -25.11 -0.87 -31.77
CA TYR A 96 -23.79 -0.43 -32.25
C TYR A 96 -23.01 0.33 -31.17
N LEU A 97 -23.66 1.25 -30.44
CA LEU A 97 -23.03 1.95 -29.30
C LEU A 97 -22.47 0.96 -28.26
N LEU A 98 -23.22 -0.09 -27.91
CA LEU A 98 -22.76 -1.11 -26.98
C LEU A 98 -21.60 -1.94 -27.55
N MET A 99 -21.48 -2.09 -28.87
CA MET A 99 -20.30 -2.67 -29.52
C MET A 99 -19.08 -1.74 -29.39
N VAL A 100 -19.26 -0.42 -29.51
CA VAL A 100 -18.19 0.56 -29.28
C VAL A 100 -17.73 0.49 -27.83
N PHE A 101 -18.65 0.41 -26.87
CA PHE A 101 -18.29 0.21 -25.47
C PHE A 101 -17.59 -1.12 -25.24
N HIS A 102 -18.05 -2.22 -25.83
CA HIS A 102 -17.37 -3.52 -25.74
C HIS A 102 -15.94 -3.49 -26.29
N ALA A 103 -15.73 -2.76 -27.39
CA ALA A 103 -14.43 -2.59 -28.00
C ALA A 103 -13.43 -1.81 -27.12
N ASN A 104 -13.94 -0.94 -26.23
CA ASN A 104 -13.13 0.02 -25.49
C ASN A 104 -13.16 -0.17 -23.97
N VAL A 105 -14.14 -0.89 -23.41
CA VAL A 105 -14.40 -1.06 -21.98
C VAL A 105 -14.49 -2.55 -21.66
N ARG A 106 -13.84 -2.97 -20.57
CA ARG A 106 -13.83 -4.37 -20.13
C ARG A 106 -15.18 -4.80 -19.60
N PHE A 107 -15.51 -6.06 -19.84
CA PHE A 107 -16.68 -6.74 -19.29
C PHE A 107 -18.01 -6.05 -19.66
N VAL A 108 -18.20 -5.73 -20.93
CA VAL A 108 -19.47 -5.18 -21.46
C VAL A 108 -20.17 -6.27 -22.25
N GLY A 109 -19.56 -6.72 -23.36
CA GLY A 109 -20.08 -7.84 -24.13
C GLY A 109 -20.01 -9.15 -23.35
N GLU A 110 -19.00 -9.32 -22.49
CA GLU A 110 -18.87 -10.49 -21.60
C GLU A 110 -20.02 -10.55 -20.59
N ALA A 111 -20.45 -9.40 -20.04
CA ALA A 111 -21.59 -9.34 -19.12
C ALA A 111 -22.89 -9.73 -19.82
N ILE A 112 -23.10 -9.26 -21.05
CA ILE A 112 -24.27 -9.62 -21.88
C ILE A 112 -24.20 -11.11 -22.25
N HIS A 113 -23.01 -11.62 -22.62
CA HIS A 113 -22.83 -13.03 -22.96
C HIS A 113 -23.15 -13.97 -21.78
N SER A 114 -22.83 -13.54 -20.56
CA SER A 114 -23.10 -14.29 -19.32
C SER A 114 -24.59 -14.43 -18.99
N LEU A 115 -25.45 -13.68 -19.67
CA LEU A 115 -26.91 -13.69 -19.50
C LEU A 115 -27.63 -14.71 -20.41
N ASP A 116 -26.90 -15.68 -20.98
CA ASP A 116 -27.49 -16.86 -21.64
C ASP A 116 -28.47 -17.62 -20.72
N THR A 117 -28.29 -17.44 -19.41
CA THR A 117 -29.26 -17.80 -18.37
C THR A 117 -29.59 -16.56 -17.54
N PRO A 118 -30.80 -16.43 -16.98
CA PRO A 118 -31.14 -15.32 -16.08
C PRO A 118 -30.17 -15.20 -14.89
N ARG A 119 -29.57 -14.01 -14.68
CA ARG A 119 -28.62 -13.76 -13.57
C ARG A 119 -28.97 -12.50 -12.79
N THR A 120 -28.63 -12.47 -11.50
CA THR A 120 -28.67 -11.22 -10.71
C THR A 120 -27.41 -10.37 -10.93
N HIS A 121 -27.42 -9.13 -10.44
CA HIS A 121 -26.24 -8.26 -10.50
C HIS A 121 -25.07 -8.81 -9.68
N GLU A 122 -25.35 -9.47 -8.55
CA GLU A 122 -24.36 -10.12 -7.70
C GLU A 122 -23.69 -11.27 -8.45
N GLN A 123 -24.47 -12.12 -9.11
CA GLN A 123 -23.93 -13.23 -9.90
C GLN A 123 -23.09 -12.75 -11.09
N LEU A 124 -23.47 -11.65 -11.75
CA LEU A 124 -22.64 -11.04 -12.78
C LEU A 124 -21.32 -10.48 -12.20
N ASN A 125 -21.34 -9.95 -10.98
CA ASN A 125 -20.12 -9.51 -10.29
C ASN A 125 -19.19 -10.69 -9.97
N ASP A 126 -19.76 -11.81 -9.52
CA ASP A 126 -19.02 -13.03 -9.23
C ASP A 126 -18.36 -13.60 -10.50
N ILE A 127 -19.08 -13.61 -11.63
CA ILE A 127 -18.54 -14.00 -12.93
C ILE A 127 -17.42 -13.05 -13.37
N ALA A 128 -17.61 -11.74 -13.20
CA ALA A 128 -16.58 -10.76 -13.52
C ALA A 128 -15.29 -11.02 -12.74
N ALA A 129 -15.40 -11.36 -11.45
CA ALA A 129 -14.28 -11.68 -10.58
C ALA A 129 -13.62 -13.01 -10.97
N ALA A 130 -14.42 -14.07 -11.14
CA ALA A 130 -13.94 -15.43 -11.34
C ALA A 130 -13.36 -15.66 -12.74
N GLU A 131 -14.02 -15.15 -13.78
CA GLU A 131 -13.67 -15.45 -15.18
C GLU A 131 -12.86 -14.34 -15.83
N TYR A 132 -13.04 -13.08 -15.42
CA TYR A 132 -12.46 -11.92 -16.12
C TYR A 132 -11.50 -11.09 -15.25
N GLN A 133 -11.19 -11.56 -14.03
CA GLN A 133 -10.30 -10.91 -13.07
C GLN A 133 -10.73 -9.48 -12.68
N MET A 134 -12.05 -9.22 -12.69
CA MET A 134 -12.66 -7.94 -12.36
C MET A 134 -13.45 -8.02 -11.05
N ALA A 135 -12.74 -8.02 -9.92
CA ALA A 135 -13.35 -8.03 -8.59
C ALA A 135 -13.71 -6.59 -8.16
N TRP A 136 -14.98 -6.21 -8.28
CA TRP A 136 -15.49 -4.95 -7.72
C TRP A 136 -16.08 -5.16 -6.33
N THR A 137 -15.63 -4.34 -5.38
CA THR A 137 -16.20 -4.29 -4.01
C THR A 137 -17.55 -3.58 -3.97
N SER A 138 -17.83 -2.71 -4.96
CA SER A 138 -19.11 -2.02 -5.11
C SER A 138 -19.86 -2.50 -6.35
N MET A 139 -21.18 -2.69 -6.21
CA MET A 139 -22.06 -3.10 -7.32
C MET A 139 -22.28 -2.02 -8.38
N ASP A 140 -21.81 -0.80 -8.16
CA ASP A 140 -21.98 0.33 -9.08
C ASP A 140 -21.47 0.01 -10.50
N GLN A 141 -20.32 -0.66 -10.62
CA GLN A 141 -19.73 -0.97 -11.93
C GLN A 141 -20.55 -1.98 -12.74
N VAL A 142 -21.13 -2.99 -12.07
CA VAL A 142 -22.02 -3.95 -12.72
C VAL A 142 -23.35 -3.29 -13.07
N ARG A 143 -23.92 -2.51 -12.15
CA ARG A 143 -25.18 -1.78 -12.37
C ARG A 143 -25.09 -0.78 -13.53
N ARG A 144 -23.96 -0.10 -13.72
CA ARG A 144 -23.78 0.80 -14.86
C ARG A 144 -23.77 0.06 -16.20
N ARG A 145 -23.08 -1.08 -16.28
CA ARG A 145 -23.05 -1.92 -17.48
C ARG A 145 -24.45 -2.43 -17.84
N THR A 146 -25.18 -2.93 -16.85
CA THR A 146 -26.54 -3.43 -17.05
C THR A 146 -27.53 -2.30 -17.31
N ALA A 147 -27.33 -1.09 -16.77
CA ALA A 147 -28.13 0.09 -17.11
C ALA A 147 -27.98 0.48 -18.59
N TRP A 148 -26.76 0.45 -19.13
CA TRP A 148 -26.51 0.67 -20.56
C TRP A 148 -27.13 -0.42 -21.43
N ALA A 149 -26.95 -1.70 -21.07
CA ALA A 149 -27.54 -2.80 -21.81
C ALA A 149 -29.08 -2.75 -21.82
N ARG A 150 -29.69 -2.31 -20.70
CA ARG A 150 -31.14 -2.10 -20.59
C ARG A 150 -31.62 -0.88 -21.37
N ALA A 151 -30.86 0.21 -21.37
CA ALA A 151 -31.18 1.38 -22.18
C ALA A 151 -31.13 1.07 -23.67
N ALA A 152 -30.18 0.22 -24.09
CA ALA A 152 -30.09 -0.30 -25.46
C ALA A 152 -31.05 -1.44 -25.77
N GLU A 153 -31.97 -1.78 -24.85
CA GLU A 153 -32.98 -2.84 -25.01
C GLU A 153 -32.40 -4.24 -25.27
N LEU A 154 -31.12 -4.47 -24.98
CA LEU A 154 -30.46 -5.77 -25.09
C LEU A 154 -30.78 -6.70 -23.92
N VAL A 155 -31.13 -6.09 -22.78
CA VAL A 155 -31.38 -6.78 -21.52
C VAL A 155 -32.63 -6.21 -20.87
N GLU A 156 -33.43 -7.06 -20.25
CA GLU A 156 -34.55 -6.68 -19.40
C GLU A 156 -34.35 -7.12 -17.95
N LEU A 157 -35.05 -6.47 -17.01
CA LEU A 157 -35.00 -6.79 -15.58
C LEU A 157 -36.33 -7.40 -15.14
N TRP A 158 -36.34 -8.69 -14.83
CA TRP A 158 -37.47 -9.40 -14.26
C TRP A 158 -37.58 -9.11 -12.76
N ARG A 159 -38.63 -8.37 -12.38
CA ARG A 159 -38.80 -7.84 -11.02
C ARG A 159 -39.06 -8.90 -9.94
N SER A 160 -39.62 -10.05 -10.30
CA SER A 160 -39.94 -11.13 -9.36
C SER A 160 -38.71 -11.86 -8.80
N GLY A 161 -37.53 -11.70 -9.42
CA GLY A 161 -36.27 -12.30 -8.97
C GLY A 161 -35.05 -11.38 -9.00
N ASN A 162 -35.23 -10.10 -9.37
CA ASN A 162 -34.13 -9.16 -9.66
C ASN A 162 -33.11 -9.73 -10.67
N GLN A 163 -33.62 -10.50 -11.64
CA GLN A 163 -32.82 -11.19 -12.64
C GLN A 163 -32.81 -10.40 -13.94
N LEU A 164 -31.65 -10.33 -14.56
CA LEU A 164 -31.42 -9.79 -15.88
C LEU A 164 -31.57 -10.91 -16.90
N VAL A 165 -32.28 -10.64 -17.98
CA VAL A 165 -32.57 -11.60 -19.06
C VAL A 165 -32.29 -10.94 -20.41
N LEU A 166 -31.77 -11.71 -21.37
CA LEU A 166 -31.55 -11.23 -22.73
C LEU A 166 -32.89 -11.04 -23.46
N THR A 167 -32.97 -9.98 -24.24
CA THR A 167 -34.03 -9.81 -25.26
C THR A 167 -33.61 -10.47 -26.58
N GLU A 168 -34.49 -10.52 -27.57
CA GLU A 168 -34.14 -10.93 -28.95
C GLU A 168 -32.95 -10.12 -29.50
N LEU A 169 -32.94 -8.79 -29.27
CA LEU A 169 -31.82 -7.92 -29.65
C LEU A 169 -30.53 -8.28 -28.89
N GLY A 170 -30.64 -8.66 -27.61
CA GLY A 170 -29.51 -9.15 -26.83
C GLY A 170 -28.90 -10.43 -27.40
N HIS A 171 -29.74 -11.37 -27.86
CA HIS A 171 -29.29 -12.59 -28.53
C HIS A 171 -28.60 -12.29 -29.87
N GLU A 172 -29.18 -11.40 -30.68
CA GLU A 172 -28.55 -10.95 -31.93
C GLU A 172 -27.20 -10.28 -31.67
N PHE A 173 -27.12 -9.37 -30.69
CA PHE A 173 -25.88 -8.70 -30.31
C PHE A 173 -24.80 -9.72 -29.92
N ARG A 174 -25.15 -10.70 -29.07
CA ARG A 174 -24.24 -11.76 -28.62
C ARG A 174 -23.65 -12.55 -29.78
N SER A 175 -24.42 -12.81 -30.84
CA SER A 175 -23.95 -13.55 -32.01
C SER A 175 -22.90 -12.80 -32.86
N ARG A 176 -22.80 -11.47 -32.71
CA ARG A 176 -21.94 -10.61 -33.52
C ARG A 176 -20.62 -10.25 -32.84
N ILE A 177 -20.54 -10.35 -31.52
CA ILE A 177 -19.37 -9.94 -30.75
C ILE A 177 -18.45 -11.12 -30.39
N ARG A 178 -17.14 -10.88 -30.44
CA ARG A 178 -16.16 -11.77 -29.81
C ARG A 178 -15.94 -11.32 -28.37
N ILE A 179 -16.19 -12.21 -27.41
CA ILE A 179 -15.84 -11.99 -26.00
C ILE A 179 -14.36 -12.30 -25.76
N ALA A 180 -13.78 -11.70 -24.71
CA ALA A 180 -12.45 -12.09 -24.26
C ALA A 180 -12.45 -13.54 -23.76
N SER A 181 -11.52 -14.35 -24.26
CA SER A 181 -11.25 -15.69 -23.77
C SER A 181 -10.19 -15.70 -22.68
N SER A 182 -9.98 -16.82 -22.00
CA SER A 182 -8.92 -16.95 -20.99
C SER A 182 -7.52 -16.59 -21.53
N ASP A 183 -7.27 -16.79 -22.82
CA ASP A 183 -6.01 -16.44 -23.49
C ASP A 183 -5.89 -14.93 -23.77
N ASP A 184 -7.02 -14.23 -23.87
CA ASP A 184 -7.07 -12.78 -24.07
C ASP A 184 -6.87 -12.01 -22.75
N LEU A 185 -7.05 -12.68 -21.61
CA LEU A 185 -6.85 -12.14 -20.27
C LEU A 185 -5.37 -12.19 -19.87
N PRO A 186 -4.90 -11.26 -19.01
CA PRO A 186 -3.56 -11.35 -18.45
C PRO A 186 -3.47 -12.67 -17.69
N THR A 187 -2.63 -13.58 -18.16
CA THR A 187 -2.64 -14.95 -17.67
C THR A 187 -2.26 -14.97 -16.19
N VAL A 188 -3.14 -15.49 -15.34
CA VAL A 188 -2.73 -16.08 -14.05
C VAL A 188 -2.26 -17.49 -14.39
N SER A 189 -1.09 -17.61 -15.01
CA SER A 189 -0.47 -18.92 -15.20
C SER A 189 0.25 -19.31 -13.93
N ALA A 190 -0.41 -20.14 -13.13
CA ALA A 190 0.28 -21.19 -12.38
C ALA A 190 0.54 -22.37 -13.34
N THR A 191 1.42 -22.17 -14.33
CA THR A 191 1.97 -23.27 -15.14
C THR A 191 3.40 -22.92 -15.50
N THR A 192 4.30 -23.84 -15.16
CA THR A 192 5.74 -23.94 -15.45
C THR A 192 6.28 -22.93 -16.48
N VAL A 193 6.86 -21.84 -15.99
CA VAL A 193 7.46 -20.77 -16.80
C VAL A 193 8.84 -21.24 -17.28
N GLU A 194 9.02 -21.42 -18.60
CA GLU A 194 10.32 -21.17 -19.20
C GLU A 194 10.70 -19.74 -18.82
N THR A 195 11.75 -19.60 -18.00
CA THR A 195 12.16 -18.30 -17.45
C THR A 195 12.43 -17.34 -18.61
N PRO A 196 11.67 -16.24 -18.77
CA PRO A 196 11.89 -15.32 -19.88
C PRO A 196 13.31 -14.78 -19.80
N THR A 197 14.10 -15.03 -20.84
CA THR A 197 15.48 -14.55 -20.95
C THR A 197 15.49 -13.06 -21.26
N ILE A 198 16.18 -12.28 -20.44
CA ILE A 198 16.47 -10.87 -20.71
C ILE A 198 17.60 -10.81 -21.74
N ALA A 199 17.42 -10.03 -22.79
CA ALA A 199 18.47 -9.80 -23.78
C ALA A 199 19.72 -9.21 -23.09
N ALA A 200 20.89 -9.74 -23.47
CA ALA A 200 22.16 -9.17 -23.04
C ALA A 200 22.27 -7.74 -23.60
N PRO A 201 22.72 -6.77 -22.78
CA PRO A 201 22.94 -5.41 -23.27
C PRO A 201 24.05 -5.40 -24.33
N GLY A 202 24.03 -4.40 -25.22
CA GLY A 202 25.15 -4.15 -26.12
C GLY A 202 26.40 -3.68 -25.36
N PRO A 203 27.53 -3.44 -26.07
CA PRO A 203 28.82 -3.16 -25.45
C PRO A 203 28.84 -1.90 -24.56
N GLU A 204 28.16 -0.82 -24.96
CA GLU A 204 28.17 0.44 -24.19
C GLU A 204 27.40 0.28 -22.87
N ILE A 205 26.21 -0.33 -22.92
CA ILE A 205 25.38 -0.55 -21.73
C ILE A 205 25.99 -1.67 -20.87
N ALA A 206 26.62 -2.68 -21.46
CA ALA A 206 27.35 -3.71 -20.72
C ALA A 206 28.54 -3.11 -19.95
N ALA A 207 29.29 -2.18 -20.56
CA ALA A 207 30.37 -1.45 -19.90
C ALA A 207 29.83 -0.59 -18.76
N LEU A 208 28.72 0.12 -18.97
CA LEU A 208 28.03 0.90 -17.94
C LEU A 208 27.62 0.02 -16.76
N VAL A 209 26.97 -1.11 -17.01
CA VAL A 209 26.54 -2.06 -15.95
C VAL A 209 27.74 -2.65 -15.21
N SER A 210 28.82 -2.98 -15.92
CA SER A 210 30.05 -3.53 -15.32
C SER A 210 30.79 -2.51 -14.45
N SER A 211 30.58 -1.21 -14.67
CA SER A 211 31.15 -0.14 -13.86
C SER A 211 30.43 0.11 -12.53
N LEU A 212 29.28 -0.53 -12.29
CA LEU A 212 28.48 -0.35 -11.09
C LEU A 212 29.02 -1.14 -9.89
N ASP A 213 30.14 -0.68 -9.33
CA ASP A 213 30.66 -1.18 -8.05
C ASP A 213 29.84 -0.67 -6.85
N THR A 214 30.18 -1.13 -5.64
CA THR A 214 29.48 -0.75 -4.40
C THR A 214 29.42 0.77 -4.18
N GLN A 215 30.47 1.50 -4.55
CA GLN A 215 30.57 2.95 -4.36
C GLN A 215 29.72 3.69 -5.40
N ALA A 216 29.76 3.26 -6.66
CA ALA A 216 28.93 3.77 -7.73
C ALA A 216 27.44 3.55 -7.42
N LEU A 217 27.09 2.35 -6.94
CA LEU A 217 25.71 2.01 -6.54
C LEU A 217 25.20 2.87 -5.36
N ALA A 218 26.07 3.22 -4.41
CA ALA A 218 25.72 4.05 -3.26
C ALA A 218 25.55 5.55 -3.60
N ASN A 219 26.29 6.07 -4.58
CA ASN A 219 26.34 7.51 -4.90
C ASN A 219 25.33 7.97 -5.94
N ARG A 220 24.38 7.12 -6.33
CA ARG A 220 23.35 7.46 -7.32
C ARG A 220 22.37 8.50 -6.77
N LYS A 221 21.87 9.37 -7.65
CA LYS A 221 20.91 10.41 -7.26
C LYS A 221 19.59 9.81 -6.78
N SER A 222 18.88 10.52 -5.92
CA SER A 222 17.60 10.07 -5.36
C SER A 222 16.40 10.29 -6.29
N ALA A 223 16.45 11.30 -7.17
CA ALA A 223 15.30 11.65 -8.00
C ALA A 223 15.48 11.22 -9.46
N VAL A 224 14.42 10.65 -10.06
CA VAL A 224 14.34 10.44 -11.51
C VAL A 224 14.25 11.80 -12.22
N GLY A 225 13.58 12.78 -11.59
CA GLY A 225 13.37 14.12 -12.11
C GLY A 225 12.15 14.23 -13.04
N TYR A 226 11.93 15.43 -13.56
CA TYR A 226 10.80 15.72 -14.45
C TYR A 226 11.03 15.17 -15.87
N VAL A 227 10.01 14.50 -16.41
CA VAL A 227 9.92 14.08 -17.81
C VAL A 227 8.54 14.52 -18.31
N PRO A 228 8.46 15.29 -19.41
CA PRO A 228 7.18 15.74 -19.96
C PRO A 228 6.44 14.60 -20.67
N GLY A 229 5.11 14.66 -20.71
CA GLY A 229 4.28 13.67 -21.41
C GLY A 229 3.46 12.75 -20.49
N ASN A 230 2.79 11.76 -21.10
CA ASN A 230 1.81 10.88 -20.44
C ASN A 230 2.37 9.49 -20.03
N GLY A 231 3.68 9.27 -20.22
CA GLY A 231 4.37 8.02 -19.86
C GLY A 231 5.88 8.24 -19.84
N LEU A 232 6.61 7.54 -18.97
CA LEU A 232 8.03 7.79 -18.79
C LEU A 232 8.86 7.19 -19.93
N HIS A 233 8.56 5.95 -20.32
CA HIS A 233 9.31 5.22 -21.34
C HIS A 233 9.19 5.87 -22.72
N ASP A 234 7.97 6.09 -23.20
CA ASP A 234 7.74 6.61 -24.55
C ASP A 234 8.19 8.07 -24.67
N SER A 235 7.95 8.89 -23.64
CA SER A 235 8.43 10.28 -23.67
C SER A 235 9.95 10.38 -23.62
N LEU A 236 10.64 9.52 -22.86
CA LEU A 236 12.11 9.46 -22.92
C LEU A 236 12.60 9.03 -24.31
N ARG A 237 11.94 8.05 -24.94
CA ARG A 237 12.27 7.61 -26.31
C ARG A 237 12.12 8.75 -27.32
N ASP A 238 11.00 9.46 -27.29
CA ASP A 238 10.73 10.58 -28.20
C ASP A 238 11.75 11.72 -28.01
N LEU A 239 12.11 12.04 -26.77
CA LEU A 239 13.11 13.07 -26.47
C LEU A 239 14.51 12.68 -26.98
N VAL A 240 14.87 11.40 -26.92
CA VAL A 240 16.14 10.90 -27.50
C VAL A 240 16.10 10.94 -29.02
N ASN A 241 14.98 10.52 -29.62
CA ASN A 241 14.79 10.56 -31.07
C ASN A 241 14.93 11.98 -31.64
N ILE A 242 14.27 12.97 -31.02
CA ILE A 242 14.36 14.38 -31.42
C ILE A 242 15.79 14.92 -31.28
N SER A 243 16.55 14.40 -30.32
CA SER A 243 17.93 14.83 -30.07
C SER A 243 18.96 14.13 -30.95
N SER A 244 18.55 13.14 -31.75
CA SER A 244 19.45 12.31 -32.55
C SER A 244 19.67 12.88 -33.97
N PRO A 245 20.90 12.89 -34.50
CA PRO A 245 22.16 12.56 -33.83
C PRO A 245 22.65 13.69 -32.92
N SER A 246 22.20 14.92 -33.16
CA SER A 246 22.47 16.10 -32.33
C SER A 246 21.43 17.18 -32.61
N ILE A 247 21.10 18.00 -31.60
CA ILE A 247 20.17 19.13 -31.67
C ILE A 247 20.72 20.33 -30.88
N THR A 248 20.38 21.56 -31.25
CA THR A 248 20.74 22.75 -30.47
C THR A 248 19.90 22.85 -29.20
N PHE A 249 20.37 23.54 -28.16
CA PHE A 249 19.56 23.76 -26.95
C PHE A 249 18.26 24.52 -27.26
N GLU A 250 18.31 25.49 -28.17
CA GLU A 250 17.13 26.27 -28.55
C GLU A 250 16.10 25.40 -29.28
N ASP A 251 16.52 24.63 -30.27
CA ASP A 251 15.62 23.76 -31.02
C ASP A 251 15.08 22.62 -30.15
N PHE A 252 15.89 22.09 -29.22
CA PHE A 252 15.41 21.11 -28.24
C PHE A 252 14.29 21.69 -27.36
N HIS A 253 14.46 22.92 -26.85
CA HIS A 253 13.42 23.57 -26.06
C HIS A 253 12.17 23.82 -26.89
N ARG A 254 12.33 24.28 -28.13
CA ARG A 254 11.22 24.52 -29.07
C ARG A 254 10.45 23.24 -29.33
N SER A 255 11.13 22.14 -29.66
CA SER A 255 10.50 20.83 -29.86
C SER A 255 9.80 20.31 -28.61
N CYS A 256 10.32 20.58 -27.40
CA CYS A 256 9.62 20.23 -26.17
C CYS A 256 8.29 20.99 -26.01
N VAL A 257 8.29 22.30 -26.29
CA VAL A 257 7.09 23.15 -26.22
C VAL A 257 6.07 22.71 -27.27
N GLU A 258 6.49 22.46 -28.51
CA GLU A 258 5.63 22.10 -29.63
C GLU A 258 5.05 20.68 -29.50
N ASN A 259 5.87 19.69 -29.14
CA ASN A 259 5.48 18.28 -29.15
C ASN A 259 4.85 17.82 -27.82
N PHE A 260 5.21 18.45 -26.70
CA PHE A 260 4.72 18.07 -25.37
C PHE A 260 3.83 19.14 -24.70
N GLY A 261 3.69 20.33 -25.28
CA GLY A 261 2.81 21.38 -24.77
C GLY A 261 3.22 21.95 -23.41
N ILE A 262 4.52 21.93 -23.09
CA ILE A 262 5.06 22.38 -21.79
C ILE A 262 5.60 23.80 -21.83
N ALA A 263 5.74 24.43 -20.67
CA ALA A 263 6.35 25.76 -20.56
C ALA A 263 7.86 25.74 -20.84
N ASP A 264 8.42 26.86 -21.34
CA ASP A 264 9.87 26.99 -21.67
C ASP A 264 10.79 26.60 -20.50
N ASN A 265 10.45 27.01 -19.28
CA ASN A 265 11.22 26.66 -18.09
C ASN A 265 11.22 25.13 -17.82
N SER A 266 10.12 24.45 -18.11
CA SER A 266 10.01 22.99 -17.99
C SER A 266 10.80 22.27 -19.09
N ALA A 267 10.87 22.84 -20.30
CA ALA A 267 11.71 22.33 -21.38
C ALA A 267 13.20 22.39 -21.01
N ARG A 268 13.65 23.50 -20.41
CA ARG A 268 15.03 23.64 -19.88
C ARG A 268 15.34 22.61 -18.80
N GLN A 269 14.42 22.40 -17.86
CA GLN A 269 14.58 21.37 -16.83
C GLN A 269 14.64 19.96 -17.40
N THR A 270 13.88 19.68 -18.46
CA THR A 270 13.88 18.39 -19.15
C THR A 270 15.27 18.07 -19.71
N LEU A 271 15.90 19.02 -20.40
CA LEU A 271 17.25 18.86 -20.94
C LEU A 271 18.29 18.56 -19.85
N VAL A 272 18.26 19.33 -18.76
CA VAL A 272 19.14 19.12 -17.60
C VAL A 272 18.90 17.72 -17.00
N ASN A 273 17.64 17.31 -16.91
CA ASN A 273 17.29 16.01 -16.35
C ASN A 273 17.80 14.85 -17.23
N LEU A 274 17.59 14.89 -18.55
CA LEU A 274 18.06 13.85 -19.48
C LEU A 274 19.58 13.68 -19.44
N ARG A 275 20.32 14.79 -19.32
CA ARG A 275 21.77 14.76 -19.12
C ARG A 275 22.14 14.09 -17.79
N SER A 276 21.43 14.44 -16.71
CA SER A 276 21.66 13.84 -15.40
C SER A 276 21.29 12.36 -15.32
N LEU A 277 20.39 11.87 -16.19
CA LEU A 277 20.05 10.46 -16.35
C LEU A 277 21.06 9.70 -17.22
N GLY A 278 22.05 10.39 -17.81
CA GLY A 278 23.06 9.77 -18.69
C GLY A 278 22.50 9.34 -20.05
N ILE A 279 21.33 9.84 -20.43
CA ILE A 279 20.67 9.52 -21.70
C ILE A 279 21.17 10.45 -22.82
N LEU A 280 21.38 11.73 -22.49
CA LEU A 280 21.93 12.73 -23.39
C LEU A 280 23.26 13.28 -22.87
N GLU A 281 24.12 13.72 -23.78
CA GLU A 281 25.36 14.43 -23.48
C GLU A 281 25.55 15.66 -24.36
N GLN A 282 26.33 16.61 -23.86
CA GLN A 282 26.67 17.80 -24.61
C GLN A 282 27.72 17.46 -25.65
N THR A 283 27.37 17.58 -26.94
CA THR A 283 28.22 17.22 -28.07
C THR A 283 29.07 18.40 -28.56
N ALA A 284 28.59 19.64 -28.38
CA ALA A 284 29.31 20.89 -28.66
C ALA A 284 28.89 22.01 -27.69
N LEU A 285 29.32 23.26 -27.94
CA LEU A 285 29.07 24.39 -27.04
C LEU A 285 27.57 24.61 -26.76
N ASP A 286 26.72 24.45 -27.77
CA ASP A 286 25.29 24.74 -27.76
C ASP A 286 24.42 23.58 -28.26
N THR A 287 25.00 22.39 -28.40
CA THR A 287 24.30 21.20 -28.89
C THR A 287 24.35 20.03 -27.91
N VAL A 288 23.32 19.19 -27.97
CA VAL A 288 23.17 17.95 -27.21
C VAL A 288 22.86 16.81 -28.19
N GLY A 289 23.30 15.60 -27.86
CA GLY A 289 22.93 14.38 -28.56
C GLY A 289 22.84 13.19 -27.60
N PRO A 290 22.38 12.01 -28.06
CA PRO A 290 22.32 10.82 -27.23
C PRO A 290 23.72 10.30 -26.89
N THR A 291 23.92 9.86 -25.64
CA THR A 291 25.15 9.16 -25.22
C THR A 291 25.32 7.84 -25.97
N GLY A 292 26.49 7.22 -25.91
CA GLY A 292 26.69 5.86 -26.46
C GLY A 292 25.64 4.87 -25.97
N CYS A 293 25.34 4.87 -24.66
CA CYS A 293 24.25 4.07 -24.09
C CYS A 293 22.85 4.47 -24.61
N GLY A 294 22.59 5.77 -24.77
CA GLY A 294 21.33 6.26 -25.34
C GLY A 294 21.13 5.83 -26.80
N GLN A 295 22.17 5.90 -27.63
CA GLN A 295 22.15 5.42 -29.02
C GLN A 295 21.93 3.91 -29.08
N GLU A 296 22.63 3.15 -28.23
CA GLU A 296 22.52 1.69 -28.17
C GLU A 296 21.11 1.25 -27.73
N TRP A 297 20.51 1.90 -26.74
CA TRP A 297 19.13 1.65 -26.34
C TRP A 297 18.14 1.93 -27.48
N MET A 298 18.30 3.04 -28.21
CA MET A 298 17.44 3.34 -29.35
C MET A 298 17.58 2.31 -30.50
N ALA A 299 18.75 1.71 -30.65
CA ALA A 299 18.99 0.70 -31.68
C ALA A 299 18.45 -0.68 -31.28
N SER A 300 18.55 -1.07 -30.00
CA SER A 300 18.02 -2.34 -29.49
C SER A 300 16.50 -2.31 -29.30
N ASP A 301 15.95 -1.12 -29.02
CA ASP A 301 14.59 -0.86 -28.59
C ASP A 301 14.15 -1.72 -27.39
N GLU A 302 15.12 -2.21 -26.62
CA GLU A 302 14.92 -3.17 -25.54
C GLU A 302 14.59 -2.43 -24.23
N PRO A 303 13.38 -2.59 -23.64
CA PRO A 303 13.00 -1.83 -22.46
C PRO A 303 13.89 -2.07 -21.24
N ALA A 304 14.55 -3.24 -21.15
CA ALA A 304 15.52 -3.52 -20.08
C ALA A 304 16.74 -2.60 -20.14
N ASP A 305 17.15 -2.13 -21.32
CA ASP A 305 18.28 -1.24 -21.50
C ASP A 305 18.01 0.15 -20.92
N LEU A 306 16.80 0.68 -21.09
CA LEU A 306 16.38 1.91 -20.40
C LEU A 306 16.50 1.77 -18.88
N VAL A 307 16.02 0.64 -18.33
CA VAL A 307 16.09 0.40 -16.88
C VAL A 307 17.54 0.29 -16.42
N ARG A 308 18.45 -0.32 -17.19
CA ARG A 308 19.90 -0.38 -16.89
C ARG A 308 20.51 1.02 -16.83
N ILE A 309 20.23 1.86 -17.83
CA ILE A 309 20.74 3.24 -17.90
C ILE A 309 20.25 4.04 -16.70
N ILE A 310 18.94 4.03 -16.41
CA ILE A 310 18.37 4.77 -15.29
C ILE A 310 18.88 4.23 -13.95
N HIS A 311 18.95 2.91 -13.77
CA HIS A 311 19.51 2.27 -12.57
C HIS A 311 20.97 2.63 -12.34
N SER A 312 21.74 2.94 -13.38
CA SER A 312 23.14 3.37 -13.22
C SER A 312 23.27 4.76 -12.58
N LYS A 313 22.25 5.63 -12.71
CA LYS A 313 22.28 7.02 -12.24
C LYS A 313 21.36 7.27 -11.06
N VAL A 314 20.23 6.56 -10.97
CA VAL A 314 19.18 6.75 -9.97
C VAL A 314 19.18 5.60 -8.98
N SER A 315 19.16 5.94 -7.69
CA SER A 315 19.15 4.97 -6.59
C SER A 315 17.80 4.26 -6.47
N LEU A 316 17.85 3.01 -6.00
CA LEU A 316 16.68 2.19 -5.69
C LEU A 316 15.73 2.00 -6.88
N VAL A 317 16.25 1.72 -8.08
CA VAL A 317 15.42 1.42 -9.25
C VAL A 317 15.18 -0.08 -9.32
N ALA A 318 16.22 -0.87 -9.57
CA ALA A 318 16.09 -2.33 -9.59
C ALA A 318 15.95 -2.93 -8.18
N GLU A 319 16.40 -2.22 -7.14
CA GLU A 319 16.22 -2.64 -5.74
C GLU A 319 14.74 -2.70 -5.32
N VAL A 320 13.85 -1.96 -5.98
CA VAL A 320 12.38 -2.06 -5.79
C VAL A 320 11.89 -3.49 -6.06
N LEU A 321 12.52 -4.19 -7.03
CA LEU A 321 12.13 -5.55 -7.40
C LEU A 321 12.37 -6.57 -6.27
N LEU A 322 13.31 -6.30 -5.37
CA LEU A 322 13.54 -7.12 -4.19
C LEU A 322 12.36 -7.07 -3.21
N ALA A 323 11.74 -5.90 -3.03
CA ALA A 323 10.56 -5.72 -2.17
C ALA A 323 9.34 -6.51 -2.68
N LEU A 324 9.26 -6.71 -4.01
CA LEU A 324 8.17 -7.43 -4.66
C LEU A 324 8.39 -8.94 -4.71
N SER A 325 9.56 -9.42 -4.30
CA SER A 325 9.93 -10.84 -4.38
C SER A 325 9.48 -11.66 -3.16
N THR A 326 8.95 -11.00 -2.13
CA THR A 326 8.63 -11.63 -0.84
C THR A 326 7.19 -12.12 -0.73
N THR A 327 6.29 -11.65 -1.61
CA THR A 327 4.85 -11.94 -1.57
C THR A 327 4.23 -11.79 -2.97
N ASP A 328 3.11 -12.48 -3.25
CA ASP A 328 2.45 -12.45 -4.57
C ASP A 328 1.89 -11.08 -4.99
N LYS A 329 1.65 -10.18 -4.04
CA LYS A 329 1.24 -8.80 -4.29
C LYS A 329 1.65 -7.93 -3.10
N VAL A 330 2.17 -6.73 -3.38
CA VAL A 330 2.62 -5.78 -2.36
C VAL A 330 2.12 -4.39 -2.72
N ASP A 331 1.58 -3.67 -1.74
CA ASP A 331 1.14 -2.29 -1.96
C ASP A 331 2.30 -1.28 -1.93
N THR A 332 2.10 -0.10 -2.52
CA THR A 332 3.12 0.95 -2.60
C THR A 332 3.66 1.38 -1.22
N ALA A 333 2.82 1.40 -0.17
CA ALA A 333 3.26 1.81 1.16
C ALA A 333 4.18 0.73 1.79
N SER A 334 3.84 -0.54 1.63
CA SER A 334 4.68 -1.67 2.03
C SER A 334 6.03 -1.70 1.29
N ILE A 335 6.04 -1.43 -0.02
CA ILE A 335 7.29 -1.31 -0.81
C ILE A 335 8.15 -0.16 -0.27
N HIS A 336 7.54 1.00 -0.01
CA HIS A 336 8.23 2.16 0.56
C HIS A 336 8.83 1.87 1.93
N ALA A 337 8.05 1.23 2.82
CA ALA A 337 8.51 0.85 4.15
C ALA A 337 9.70 -0.14 4.07
N TRP A 338 9.62 -1.14 3.19
CA TRP A 338 10.70 -2.10 2.98
C TRP A 338 11.98 -1.44 2.47
N LEU A 339 11.88 -0.53 1.50
CA LEU A 339 13.02 0.21 0.97
C LEU A 339 13.63 1.13 2.03
N THR A 340 12.80 1.82 2.81
CA THR A 340 13.24 2.70 3.90
C THR A 340 13.97 1.90 4.97
N SER A 341 13.43 0.75 5.36
CA SER A 341 14.05 -0.13 6.36
C SER A 341 15.39 -0.69 5.88
N ARG A 342 15.47 -1.10 4.61
CA ARG A 342 16.68 -1.75 4.07
C ARG A 342 17.78 -0.78 3.67
N TYR A 343 17.41 0.39 3.15
CA TYR A 343 18.35 1.32 2.52
C TYR A 343 18.45 2.68 3.21
N GLY A 344 17.74 2.89 4.34
CA GLY A 344 17.69 4.02 5.29
C GLY A 344 18.35 5.37 4.95
N THR A 345 19.59 5.38 4.48
CA THR A 345 20.33 6.57 4.02
C THR A 345 19.96 7.03 2.60
N ALA A 346 19.48 6.14 1.73
CA ALA A 346 18.96 6.48 0.40
C ALA A 346 17.44 6.69 0.47
N ALA A 347 17.03 7.83 1.05
CA ALA A 347 15.61 8.17 1.16
C ALA A 347 14.97 8.32 -0.23
N VAL A 348 13.96 7.49 -0.50
CA VAL A 348 13.06 7.62 -1.66
C VAL A 348 11.70 8.00 -1.13
N THR A 349 11.15 9.12 -1.58
CA THR A 349 9.80 9.55 -1.19
C THR A 349 8.74 8.67 -1.86
N ARG A 350 7.50 8.67 -1.36
CA ARG A 350 6.38 7.95 -2.00
C ARG A 350 6.14 8.40 -3.46
N SER A 351 6.31 9.68 -3.76
CA SER A 351 6.17 10.22 -5.12
C SER A 351 7.27 9.67 -6.05
N GLU A 352 8.51 9.68 -5.59
CA GLU A 352 9.66 9.14 -6.33
C GLU A 352 9.60 7.61 -6.50
N LEU A 353 9.04 6.89 -5.51
CA LEU A 353 8.74 5.47 -5.64
C LEU A 353 7.67 5.22 -6.71
N THR A 354 6.64 6.07 -6.76
CA THR A 354 5.58 5.97 -7.78
C THR A 354 6.17 6.11 -9.19
N THR A 355 7.08 7.07 -9.41
CA THR A 355 7.78 7.24 -10.69
C THR A 355 8.59 5.99 -11.09
N ARG A 356 9.29 5.36 -10.14
CA ARG A 356 10.02 4.10 -10.39
C ARG A 356 9.08 2.95 -10.75
N LEU A 357 7.97 2.81 -10.03
CA LEU A 357 6.97 1.77 -10.31
C LEU A 357 6.31 1.98 -11.68
N VAL A 358 6.07 3.23 -12.09
CA VAL A 358 5.60 3.58 -13.44
C VAL A 358 6.62 3.15 -14.50
N LEU A 359 7.89 3.51 -14.35
CA LEU A 359 8.96 3.10 -15.25
C LEU A 359 9.07 1.58 -15.37
N LEU A 360 9.18 0.88 -14.22
CA LEU A 360 9.32 -0.56 -14.17
C LEU A 360 8.11 -1.27 -14.77
N ARG A 361 6.90 -0.71 -14.61
CA ARG A 361 5.68 -1.24 -15.21
C ARG A 361 5.69 -1.07 -16.73
N GLU A 362 6.05 0.12 -17.22
CA GLU A 362 6.13 0.41 -18.65
C GLU A 362 7.18 -0.47 -19.34
N CYS A 363 8.26 -0.83 -18.63
CA CYS A 363 9.30 -1.74 -19.13
C CYS A 363 8.97 -3.23 -18.90
N GLY A 364 7.80 -3.56 -18.35
CA GLY A 364 7.33 -4.94 -18.13
C GLY A 364 8.01 -5.68 -16.97
N MET A 365 8.71 -4.98 -16.06
CA MET A 365 9.39 -5.57 -14.91
C MET A 365 8.46 -5.81 -13.71
N VAL A 366 7.38 -5.02 -13.60
CA VAL A 366 6.36 -5.17 -12.56
C VAL A 366 4.97 -5.08 -13.17
N GLU A 367 4.04 -5.78 -12.56
CA GLU A 367 2.63 -5.78 -12.95
C GLU A 367 1.83 -5.05 -11.89
N ARG A 368 0.94 -4.15 -12.33
CA ARG A 368 0.01 -3.47 -11.44
C ARG A 368 -1.26 -4.29 -11.33
N ILE A 369 -1.52 -4.87 -10.16
CA ILE A 369 -2.70 -5.71 -9.91
C ILE A 369 -3.91 -4.84 -9.57
N THR A 370 -3.72 -3.81 -8.75
CA THR A 370 -4.74 -2.79 -8.43
C THR A 370 -4.16 -1.39 -8.45
N HIS A 371 -4.95 -0.35 -8.14
CA HIS A 371 -4.44 1.01 -8.10
C HIS A 371 -3.26 1.21 -7.13
N LEU A 372 -3.10 0.39 -6.09
CA LEU A 372 -2.03 0.54 -5.12
C LEU A 372 -1.12 -0.69 -5.00
N THR A 373 -1.45 -1.81 -5.65
CA THR A 373 -0.71 -3.07 -5.50
C THR A 373 0.03 -3.47 -6.76
N TYR A 374 1.24 -3.96 -6.56
CA TYR A 374 2.16 -4.40 -7.59
C TYR A 374 2.65 -5.83 -7.31
N ARG A 375 3.04 -6.52 -8.37
CA ARG A 375 3.65 -7.85 -8.34
C ARG A 375 4.88 -7.85 -9.23
N LEU A 376 5.90 -8.62 -8.85
CA LEU A 376 7.06 -8.86 -9.71
C LEU A 376 6.68 -9.72 -10.92
N SER A 377 7.00 -9.27 -12.13
CA SER A 377 6.78 -10.10 -13.33
C SER A 377 7.92 -11.14 -13.48
N PRO A 378 7.71 -12.25 -14.22
CA PRO A 378 8.79 -13.19 -14.53
C PRO A 378 9.98 -12.52 -15.22
N ARG A 379 9.71 -11.53 -16.08
CA ARG A 379 10.73 -10.71 -16.75
C ARG A 379 11.47 -9.81 -15.76
N GLY A 380 10.77 -9.21 -14.80
CA GLY A 380 11.39 -8.45 -13.71
C GLY A 380 12.29 -9.31 -12.83
N LEU A 381 11.90 -10.55 -12.56
CA LEU A 381 12.73 -11.50 -11.82
C LEU A 381 14.02 -11.83 -12.57
N ALA A 382 13.93 -12.10 -13.88
CA ALA A 382 15.09 -12.33 -14.73
C ALA A 382 15.99 -11.08 -14.81
N PHE A 383 15.40 -9.89 -14.93
CA PHE A 383 16.13 -8.62 -14.98
C PHE A 383 16.88 -8.34 -13.68
N ARG A 384 16.22 -8.54 -12.54
CA ARG A 384 16.81 -8.40 -11.20
C ARG A 384 18.06 -9.25 -11.04
N ASN A 385 18.07 -10.46 -11.59
CA ASN A 385 19.22 -11.37 -11.52
C ASN A 385 20.32 -11.02 -12.53
N SER A 386 20.06 -10.10 -13.48
CA SER A 386 20.99 -9.70 -14.55
C SER A 386 21.76 -8.40 -14.27
N ILE A 387 21.46 -7.70 -13.16
CA ILE A 387 22.00 -6.37 -12.86
C ILE A 387 22.56 -6.32 -11.43
N PRO A 388 23.69 -5.63 -11.18
CA PRO A 388 24.19 -5.44 -9.82
C PRO A 388 23.24 -4.56 -9.02
N LEU A 389 22.90 -5.01 -7.81
CA LEU A 389 22.02 -4.32 -6.88
C LEU A 389 22.84 -3.80 -5.72
N TRP A 390 22.49 -2.61 -5.22
CA TRP A 390 23.14 -2.09 -4.04
C TRP A 390 22.83 -2.98 -2.83
N GLN A 391 23.87 -3.34 -2.11
CA GLN A 391 23.77 -3.94 -0.79
C GLN A 391 24.48 -2.98 0.16
N PRO A 392 23.79 -2.43 1.17
CA PRO A 392 24.45 -1.67 2.21
C PRO A 392 25.50 -2.59 2.86
N ALA A 393 26.71 -2.07 3.10
CA ALA A 393 27.77 -2.86 3.69
C ALA A 393 27.29 -3.44 5.03
N ALA A 394 27.33 -4.77 5.14
CA ALA A 394 27.32 -5.41 6.45
C ALA A 394 28.61 -5.00 7.17
N ASP A 395 28.53 -4.65 8.46
CA ASP A 395 29.72 -4.36 9.27
C ASP A 395 30.76 -5.49 9.11
N PRO A 396 32.03 -5.17 8.83
CA PRO A 396 33.07 -6.18 8.61
C PRO A 396 33.48 -6.77 9.95
N GLY A 397 32.77 -7.82 10.37
CA GLY A 397 32.99 -8.51 11.63
C GLY A 397 32.04 -9.68 11.86
N SER A 398 31.79 -10.54 10.87
CA SER A 398 31.15 -11.84 11.12
C SER A 398 31.52 -12.84 10.03
N ALA A 399 32.61 -13.57 10.28
CA ALA A 399 32.81 -14.87 9.68
C ALA A 399 31.90 -15.88 10.41
N ALA A 400 31.33 -16.80 9.64
CA ALA A 400 30.39 -17.84 10.05
C ALA A 400 30.70 -18.48 11.42
N ASP A 401 29.96 -18.11 12.46
CA ASP A 401 29.20 -19.02 13.32
C ASP A 401 28.32 -18.22 14.30
N ASP A 402 27.18 -18.77 14.67
CA ASP A 402 26.17 -18.26 15.61
C ASP A 402 25.44 -16.94 15.25
N LEU A 403 24.28 -17.13 14.61
CA LEU A 403 23.18 -16.17 14.55
C LEU A 403 22.86 -15.59 15.94
N LYS A 404 23.24 -14.33 16.17
CA LYS A 404 22.53 -13.43 17.07
C LYS A 404 22.10 -12.16 16.31
N PRO A 405 20.85 -11.69 16.49
CA PRO A 405 20.21 -10.76 15.56
C PRO A 405 20.59 -9.31 15.84
N ALA A 406 20.76 -8.54 14.77
CA ALA A 406 20.85 -7.09 14.80
C ALA A 406 19.55 -6.47 15.33
N GLU A 407 19.68 -5.60 16.32
CA GLU A 407 18.66 -4.61 16.68
C GLU A 407 18.60 -3.57 15.52
N ALA A 408 17.49 -3.24 14.86
CA ALA A 408 16.09 -3.41 15.18
C ALA A 408 15.28 -3.75 13.91
N GLU A 409 14.90 -5.02 13.77
CA GLU A 409 13.75 -5.39 12.94
C GLU A 409 12.49 -4.72 13.55
N SER A 410 11.72 -3.97 12.75
CA SER A 410 10.49 -3.29 13.22
C SER A 410 9.55 -4.31 13.85
N LEU A 411 8.86 -3.92 14.92
CA LEU A 411 7.89 -4.77 15.61
C LEU A 411 6.81 -5.30 14.65
N ALA A 412 6.42 -4.50 13.64
CA ALA A 412 5.50 -4.93 12.59
C ALA A 412 6.04 -6.13 11.77
N ALA A 413 7.32 -6.10 11.40
CA ALA A 413 7.96 -7.21 10.67
C ALA A 413 8.05 -8.46 11.56
N LYS A 414 8.44 -8.31 12.84
CA LYS A 414 8.47 -9.41 13.81
C LYS A 414 7.09 -10.04 14.00
N LEU A 415 6.03 -9.24 14.09
CA LEU A 415 4.65 -9.69 14.21
C LEU A 415 4.24 -10.53 12.98
N LEU A 416 4.48 -10.02 11.77
CA LEU A 416 4.15 -10.72 10.54
C LEU A 416 4.88 -12.07 10.44
N VAL A 417 6.20 -12.09 10.63
CA VAL A 417 7.01 -13.31 10.54
C VAL A 417 6.59 -14.33 11.60
N SER A 418 6.36 -13.91 12.85
CA SER A 418 5.97 -14.82 13.93
C SER A 418 4.54 -15.34 13.81
N SER A 419 3.64 -14.61 13.12
CA SER A 419 2.25 -15.03 12.92
C SER A 419 2.08 -16.29 12.06
N VAL A 420 3.05 -16.62 11.21
CA VAL A 420 3.05 -17.80 10.32
C VAL A 420 4.07 -18.87 10.74
N GLY A 421 4.99 -18.54 11.66
CA GLY A 421 6.13 -19.39 12.03
C GLY A 421 5.82 -20.57 12.98
N GLY A 422 4.57 -20.74 13.42
CA GLY A 422 4.16 -21.81 14.34
C GLY A 422 4.60 -21.64 15.82
N ASP A 423 5.38 -20.61 16.13
CA ASP A 423 5.77 -20.24 17.50
C ASP A 423 4.74 -19.28 18.13
N SER A 424 3.63 -19.84 18.60
CA SER A 424 2.54 -19.10 19.23
C SER A 424 2.99 -18.28 20.45
N ASN A 425 4.01 -18.72 21.19
CA ASN A 425 4.50 -18.00 22.37
C ASN A 425 5.25 -16.72 21.98
N ARG A 426 6.07 -16.81 20.92
CA ARG A 426 6.77 -15.65 20.36
C ARG A 426 5.77 -14.66 19.77
N PHE A 427 4.77 -15.14 19.03
CA PHE A 427 3.73 -14.29 18.47
C PHE A 427 2.88 -13.60 19.55
N GLU A 428 2.48 -14.32 20.61
CA GLU A 428 1.80 -13.74 21.77
C GLU A 428 2.63 -12.64 22.43
N SER A 429 3.93 -12.88 22.65
CA SER A 429 4.82 -11.91 23.29
C SER A 429 5.00 -10.64 22.46
N LEU A 430 5.11 -10.77 21.14
CA LEU A 430 5.21 -9.63 20.22
C LEU A 430 3.88 -8.88 20.10
N THR A 431 2.74 -9.59 20.16
CA THR A 431 1.41 -8.99 20.19
C THR A 431 1.24 -8.18 21.48
N ALA A 432 1.66 -8.72 22.62
CA ALA A 432 1.67 -8.00 23.90
C ALA A 432 2.56 -6.74 23.86
N GLU A 433 3.76 -6.84 23.28
CA GLU A 433 4.63 -5.68 23.07
C GLU A 433 3.95 -4.61 22.21
N ALA A 434 3.26 -5.02 21.14
CA ALA A 434 2.53 -4.13 20.24
C ALA A 434 1.44 -3.35 20.98
N PHE A 435 0.59 -4.02 21.77
CA PHE A 435 -0.39 -3.33 22.61
C PHE A 435 0.27 -2.43 23.66
N GLY A 436 1.45 -2.79 24.16
CA GLY A 436 2.26 -1.91 25.02
C GLY A 436 2.69 -0.62 24.32
N ARG A 437 3.10 -0.70 23.05
CA ARG A 437 3.45 0.48 22.22
C ARG A 437 2.26 1.39 21.95
N LEU A 438 1.05 0.84 21.96
CA LEU A 438 -0.21 1.60 21.86
C LEU A 438 -0.65 2.24 23.18
N GLY A 439 0.16 2.13 24.23
CA GLY A 439 -0.12 2.74 25.53
C GLY A 439 -0.90 1.85 26.50
N ALA A 440 -1.04 0.55 26.22
CA ALA A 440 -1.66 -0.38 27.17
C ALA A 440 -0.67 -0.94 28.20
N SER A 441 -1.17 -1.22 29.40
CA SER A 441 -0.47 -2.05 30.39
C SER A 441 -0.85 -3.52 30.21
N ILE A 442 0.12 -4.42 30.27
CA ILE A 442 -0.06 -5.84 29.93
C ILE A 442 -0.06 -6.72 31.18
N GLU A 443 -1.05 -7.60 31.30
CA GLU A 443 -1.16 -8.64 32.32
C GLU A 443 -1.30 -10.02 31.63
N TYR A 444 -0.32 -10.92 31.77
CA TYR A 444 -0.44 -12.29 31.27
C TYR A 444 -1.36 -13.13 32.17
N THR A 445 -2.14 -14.02 31.57
CA THR A 445 -2.99 -14.95 32.33
C THR A 445 -2.22 -16.17 32.81
N SER A 446 -2.74 -16.84 33.84
CA SER A 446 -2.12 -18.00 34.48
C SER A 446 -2.41 -19.33 33.78
N ASP A 447 -3.27 -19.35 32.77
CA ASP A 447 -3.67 -20.55 32.04
C ASP A 447 -2.68 -20.84 30.90
N ARG A 448 -2.04 -22.01 30.95
CA ARG A 448 -1.01 -22.41 29.98
C ARG A 448 -1.60 -23.09 28.74
N ASP A 449 -2.81 -23.62 28.83
CA ASP A 449 -3.44 -24.38 27.75
C ASP A 449 -4.19 -23.46 26.78
N TYR A 450 -4.47 -22.22 27.21
CA TYR A 450 -5.10 -21.18 26.40
C TYR A 450 -4.41 -19.82 26.62
N PRO A 451 -3.26 -19.57 25.96
CA PRO A 451 -2.49 -18.35 26.16
C PRO A 451 -3.27 -17.11 25.72
N VAL A 452 -3.67 -16.31 26.71
CA VAL A 452 -4.30 -14.99 26.54
C VAL A 452 -3.65 -13.99 27.50
N PHE A 453 -3.72 -12.72 27.14
CA PHE A 453 -3.28 -11.63 28.02
C PHE A 453 -4.32 -10.50 28.03
N VAL A 454 -4.25 -9.65 29.06
CA VAL A 454 -5.13 -8.50 29.22
C VAL A 454 -4.35 -7.23 28.98
N ALA A 455 -4.77 -6.46 27.98
CA ALA A 455 -4.29 -5.10 27.75
C ALA A 455 -5.23 -4.09 28.43
N THR A 456 -4.68 -3.25 29.32
CA THR A 456 -5.45 -2.23 30.04
C THR A 456 -5.02 -0.84 29.58
N PHE A 457 -5.94 -0.12 28.93
CA PHE A 457 -5.79 1.27 28.55
C PHE A 457 -6.30 2.19 29.66
N TRP A 458 -5.50 3.19 30.02
CA TRP A 458 -5.89 4.24 30.95
C TRP A 458 -6.62 5.34 30.18
N LEU A 459 -7.88 5.62 30.52
CA LEU A 459 -8.68 6.67 29.88
C LEU A 459 -8.77 7.91 30.76
N SER A 460 -8.95 7.70 32.07
CA SER A 460 -8.99 8.75 33.08
C SER A 460 -8.66 8.18 34.46
N PRO A 461 -8.51 9.02 35.51
CA PRO A 461 -8.23 8.53 36.86
C PRO A 461 -9.26 7.51 37.39
N THR A 462 -10.51 7.58 36.91
CA THR A 462 -11.61 6.71 37.34
C THR A 462 -12.02 5.68 36.28
N GLN A 463 -11.49 5.77 35.06
CA GLN A 463 -11.89 4.89 33.95
C GLN A 463 -10.69 4.21 33.30
N ARG A 464 -10.79 2.89 33.17
CA ARG A 464 -9.86 2.05 32.44
C ARG A 464 -10.63 1.12 31.52
N SER A 465 -10.10 0.86 30.33
CA SER A 465 -10.65 -0.14 29.42
C SER A 465 -9.76 -1.36 29.39
N ARG A 466 -10.31 -2.53 29.70
CA ARG A 466 -9.61 -3.82 29.71
C ARG A 466 -10.01 -4.60 28.46
N LEU A 467 -9.04 -5.02 27.66
CA LEU A 467 -9.20 -5.82 26.46
C LEU A 467 -8.53 -7.18 26.68
N LEU A 468 -9.29 -8.27 26.59
CA LEU A 468 -8.75 -9.62 26.60
C LEU A 468 -8.27 -9.99 25.20
N ILE A 469 -7.02 -10.43 25.04
CA ILE A 469 -6.41 -10.69 23.73
C ILE A 469 -5.97 -12.15 23.66
N ALA A 470 -6.41 -12.83 22.60
CA ALA A 470 -5.93 -14.15 22.22
C ALA A 470 -5.09 -14.03 20.94
N ALA A 471 -3.78 -14.30 21.04
CA ALA A 471 -2.87 -14.26 19.90
C ALA A 471 -2.55 -15.69 19.45
N ARG A 472 -2.78 -16.00 18.16
CA ARG A 472 -2.49 -17.34 17.62
C ARG A 472 -1.83 -17.26 16.25
N SER A 473 -0.66 -17.89 16.16
CA SER A 473 -0.01 -18.14 14.87
C SER A 473 -0.72 -19.29 14.15
N ALA A 474 -0.74 -19.26 12.82
CA ALA A 474 -1.35 -20.30 12.01
C ALA A 474 -0.50 -20.69 10.80
N GLN A 475 -0.43 -21.99 10.49
CA GLN A 475 0.12 -22.53 9.25
C GLN A 475 -1.03 -23.22 8.51
N PRO A 476 -1.39 -22.79 7.28
CA PRO A 476 -0.57 -22.09 6.28
C PRO A 476 -0.70 -20.55 6.25
N GLY A 477 -0.99 -19.89 7.38
CA GLY A 477 -1.14 -18.43 7.46
C GLY A 477 -2.58 -17.94 7.64
N GLU A 478 -3.52 -18.86 7.90
CA GLU A 478 -4.92 -18.55 8.16
C GLU A 478 -5.43 -19.33 9.38
N LEU A 479 -6.17 -18.65 10.25
CA LEU A 479 -6.80 -19.27 11.42
C LEU A 479 -8.18 -19.82 11.08
N GLY A 480 -8.33 -21.14 11.16
CA GLY A 480 -9.57 -21.88 10.86
C GLY A 480 -10.54 -22.05 12.05
N GLU A 481 -11.64 -22.75 11.79
CA GLU A 481 -12.77 -22.93 12.73
C GLU A 481 -12.45 -23.73 14.00
N ASP A 482 -11.42 -24.59 13.97
CA ASP A 482 -11.00 -25.42 15.12
C ASP A 482 -10.44 -24.60 16.31
N PHE A 483 -10.37 -23.27 16.17
CA PHE A 483 -10.06 -22.38 17.27
C PHE A 483 -11.16 -22.45 18.32
N VAL A 484 -10.86 -22.96 19.53
CA VAL A 484 -11.85 -23.14 20.61
C VAL A 484 -12.26 -21.79 21.19
N LEU A 485 -13.35 -21.25 20.67
CA LEU A 485 -13.89 -19.93 20.97
C LEU A 485 -14.74 -19.87 22.25
N ASP A 486 -15.23 -21.00 22.73
CA ASP A 486 -16.21 -21.05 23.82
C ASP A 486 -15.67 -20.58 25.17
N ARG A 487 -14.34 -20.58 25.35
CA ARG A 487 -13.69 -20.13 26.60
C ARG A 487 -13.39 -18.63 26.62
N LEU A 488 -13.36 -17.95 25.47
CA LEU A 488 -13.01 -16.53 25.36
C LEU A 488 -13.97 -15.63 26.17
N GLU A 489 -15.28 -15.90 26.09
CA GLU A 489 -16.29 -15.18 26.87
C GLU A 489 -16.18 -15.44 28.37
N THR A 490 -15.81 -16.67 28.76
CA THR A 490 -15.57 -17.04 30.16
C THR A 490 -14.39 -16.27 30.72
N TYR A 491 -13.26 -16.24 30.01
CA TYR A 491 -12.09 -15.46 30.41
C TYR A 491 -12.36 -13.96 30.40
N ARG A 492 -13.14 -13.44 29.43
CA ARG A 492 -13.48 -12.02 29.35
C ARG A 492 -14.20 -11.57 30.63
N ARG A 493 -15.15 -12.37 31.12
CA ARG A 493 -15.85 -12.13 32.39
C ARG A 493 -14.93 -12.29 33.60
N GLN A 494 -14.13 -13.35 33.64
CA GLN A 494 -13.18 -13.61 34.74
C GLN A 494 -12.21 -12.44 34.94
N TYR A 495 -11.63 -11.92 33.86
CA TYR A 495 -10.66 -10.83 33.90
C TYR A 495 -11.29 -9.43 33.82
N ARG A 496 -12.63 -9.34 33.89
CA ARG A 496 -13.42 -8.10 33.81
C ARG A 496 -13.05 -7.24 32.60
N ALA A 497 -12.78 -7.89 31.47
CA ALA A 497 -12.48 -7.22 30.23
C ALA A 497 -13.78 -6.72 29.58
N LYS A 498 -13.79 -5.45 29.18
CA LYS A 498 -14.94 -4.84 28.48
C LYS A 498 -15.10 -5.49 27.10
N MET A 499 -13.99 -5.77 26.44
CA MET A 499 -13.91 -6.28 25.08
C MET A 499 -12.97 -7.49 25.01
N ALA A 500 -13.10 -8.27 23.93
CA ALA A 500 -12.14 -9.31 23.59
C ALA A 500 -11.66 -9.13 22.14
N ALA A 501 -10.42 -9.52 21.86
CA ALA A 501 -9.83 -9.50 20.54
C ALA A 501 -9.08 -10.81 20.25
N ILE A 502 -9.08 -11.21 18.99
CA ILE A 502 -8.26 -12.30 18.46
C ILE A 502 -7.26 -11.68 17.48
N VAL A 503 -6.00 -12.05 17.64
CA VAL A 503 -4.91 -11.63 16.74
C VAL A 503 -4.34 -12.84 16.01
N ALA A 504 -4.29 -12.79 14.69
CA ALA A 504 -3.89 -13.90 13.82
C ALA A 504 -3.28 -13.39 12.50
N PRO A 505 -2.58 -14.22 11.70
CA PRO A 505 -2.10 -13.80 10.37
C PRO A 505 -3.25 -13.43 9.41
N ALA A 506 -4.29 -14.26 9.36
CA ALA A 506 -5.54 -14.06 8.63
C ALA A 506 -6.66 -14.87 9.29
N PHE A 507 -7.92 -14.61 8.91
CA PHE A 507 -9.10 -15.26 9.48
C PHE A 507 -9.94 -15.90 8.38
N ALA A 508 -10.36 -17.15 8.61
CA ALA A 508 -11.42 -17.76 7.80
C ALA A 508 -12.72 -16.94 7.88
N ARG A 509 -13.55 -17.00 6.83
CA ARG A 509 -14.78 -16.21 6.71
C ARG A 509 -15.78 -16.52 7.83
N GLU A 510 -15.87 -17.79 8.21
CA GLU A 510 -16.77 -18.30 9.23
C GLU A 510 -16.36 -17.82 10.62
N LEU A 511 -15.06 -17.79 10.91
CA LEU A 511 -14.50 -17.24 12.15
C LEU A 511 -14.71 -15.72 12.25
N SER A 512 -14.55 -15.00 11.14
CA SER A 512 -14.83 -13.56 11.06
C SER A 512 -16.30 -13.25 11.33
N SER A 513 -17.21 -14.07 10.79
CA SER A 513 -18.65 -13.95 11.00
C SER A 513 -19.03 -14.22 12.46
N TRP A 514 -18.46 -15.25 13.08
CA TRP A 514 -18.64 -15.56 14.49
C TRP A 514 -18.14 -14.42 15.40
N ALA A 515 -16.94 -13.88 15.11
CA ALA A 515 -16.34 -12.82 15.92
C ALA A 515 -17.23 -11.57 15.95
N LYS A 516 -17.77 -11.20 14.79
CA LYS A 516 -18.74 -10.12 14.66
C LYS A 516 -20.04 -10.39 15.43
N GLU A 517 -20.58 -11.60 15.38
CA GLU A 517 -21.79 -11.99 16.12
C GLU A 517 -21.59 -11.90 17.64
N LYS A 518 -20.40 -12.28 18.15
CA LYS A 518 -20.08 -12.27 19.58
C LYS A 518 -19.49 -10.96 20.09
N GLY A 519 -19.31 -9.95 19.22
CA GLY A 519 -18.69 -8.68 19.60
C GLY A 519 -17.21 -8.81 19.97
N VAL A 520 -16.51 -9.76 19.36
CA VAL A 520 -15.07 -9.98 19.48
C VAL A 520 -14.37 -9.32 18.30
N LEU A 521 -13.30 -8.58 18.57
CA LEU A 521 -12.50 -7.94 17.52
C LEU A 521 -11.61 -8.97 16.83
N SER A 522 -11.60 -8.99 15.50
CA SER A 522 -10.66 -9.75 14.68
C SER A 522 -9.61 -8.79 14.14
N ILE A 523 -8.35 -8.96 14.54
CA ILE A 523 -7.24 -8.07 14.15
C ILE A 523 -6.15 -8.92 13.51
N THR A 524 -5.75 -8.61 12.28
CA THR A 524 -4.64 -9.31 11.64
C THR A 524 -3.30 -8.81 12.17
N ALA A 525 -2.26 -9.64 12.11
CA ALA A 525 -0.90 -9.25 12.46
C ALA A 525 -0.41 -8.04 11.63
N GLY A 526 -0.86 -7.94 10.36
CA GLY A 526 -0.60 -6.80 9.50
C GLY A 526 -1.32 -5.53 9.93
N GLU A 527 -2.62 -5.60 10.24
CA GLU A 527 -3.38 -4.45 10.75
C GLU A 527 -2.81 -3.92 12.07
N LEU A 528 -2.45 -4.82 13.00
CA LEU A 528 -1.82 -4.43 14.26
C LEU A 528 -0.45 -3.79 14.03
N GLY A 529 0.35 -4.33 13.10
CA GLY A 529 1.65 -3.77 12.71
C GLY A 529 1.52 -2.35 12.14
N LEU A 530 0.61 -2.15 11.18
CA LEU A 530 0.32 -0.84 10.59
C LEU A 530 -0.16 0.18 11.64
N LEU A 531 -1.01 -0.26 12.56
CA LEU A 531 -1.54 0.59 13.63
C LEU A 531 -0.43 1.01 14.60
N VAL A 532 0.49 0.09 14.96
CA VAL A 532 1.67 0.41 15.78
C VAL A 532 2.62 1.37 15.07
N ASP A 533 2.93 1.12 13.80
CA ASP A 533 3.85 1.98 13.04
C ASP A 533 3.28 3.40 12.89
N ARG A 534 1.99 3.53 12.56
CA ARG A 534 1.34 4.84 12.44
C ARG A 534 1.20 5.55 13.78
N HIS A 535 0.95 4.80 14.87
CA HIS A 535 0.92 5.36 16.23
C HIS A 535 2.30 5.83 16.72
N ALA A 536 3.38 5.23 16.23
CA ALA A 536 4.73 5.70 16.52
C ALA A 536 5.06 7.03 15.84
N GLU A 537 4.50 7.28 14.65
CA GLU A 537 4.62 8.56 13.94
C GLU A 537 3.68 9.62 14.50
N ILE A 538 2.43 9.23 14.81
CA ILE A 538 1.34 10.10 15.22
C ILE A 538 0.65 9.46 16.42
N PRO A 539 1.11 9.74 17.65
CA PRO A 539 0.53 9.13 18.85
C PRO A 539 -0.93 9.51 19.02
N VAL A 540 -1.79 8.51 19.15
CA VAL A 540 -3.24 8.66 19.25
C VAL A 540 -3.68 8.48 20.71
N HIS A 541 -4.64 9.26 21.18
CA HIS A 541 -5.18 9.09 22.53
C HIS A 541 -5.77 7.68 22.74
N ALA A 542 -5.73 7.16 23.97
CA ALA A 542 -6.12 5.79 24.28
C ALA A 542 -7.58 5.46 23.90
N GLU A 543 -8.49 6.43 24.02
CA GLU A 543 -9.90 6.27 23.60
C GLU A 543 -10.02 6.07 22.09
N ARG A 544 -9.34 6.92 21.31
CA ARG A 544 -9.28 6.82 19.85
C ARG A 544 -8.54 5.58 19.38
N THR A 545 -7.53 5.13 20.12
CA THR A 545 -6.84 3.86 19.86
C THR A 545 -7.79 2.67 19.98
N LEU A 546 -8.69 2.66 20.96
CA LEU A 546 -9.72 1.64 21.09
C LEU A 546 -10.76 1.69 19.96
N GLU A 547 -11.10 2.89 19.49
CA GLU A 547 -11.96 3.08 18.30
C GLU A 547 -11.28 2.53 17.04
N LEU A 548 -9.99 2.82 16.84
CA LEU A 548 -9.20 2.32 15.70
C LEU A 548 -9.15 0.79 15.64
N LEU A 549 -9.05 0.13 16.79
CA LEU A 549 -9.04 -1.34 16.87
C LEU A 549 -10.38 -1.98 16.48
N GLY A 550 -11.49 -1.22 16.50
CA GLY A 550 -12.83 -1.72 16.20
C GLY A 550 -13.52 -1.07 15.00
N SER A 551 -12.91 -0.08 14.37
CA SER A 551 -13.48 0.67 13.24
C SER A 551 -13.01 0.10 11.90
N SER A 552 -13.92 0.05 10.93
CA SER A 552 -13.56 -0.19 9.52
C SER A 552 -13.10 1.08 8.80
N ASP A 553 -13.40 2.26 9.36
CA ASP A 553 -12.98 3.56 8.83
C ASP A 553 -11.91 4.15 9.75
N THR A 554 -10.69 3.64 9.60
CA THR A 554 -9.53 4.12 10.35
C THR A 554 -8.98 5.41 9.76
N ASP A 555 -9.17 5.64 8.46
CA ASP A 555 -8.57 6.76 7.74
C ASP A 555 -9.13 8.11 8.19
N ALA A 556 -10.43 8.20 8.48
CA ALA A 556 -11.02 9.43 9.01
C ALA A 556 -10.45 9.80 10.40
N ILE A 557 -10.25 8.81 11.28
CA ILE A 557 -9.68 9.02 12.61
C ILE A 557 -8.24 9.49 12.48
N TRP A 558 -7.44 8.79 11.67
CA TRP A 558 -6.06 9.18 11.44
C TRP A 558 -5.89 10.52 10.74
N ALA A 559 -6.74 10.84 9.76
CA ALA A 559 -6.73 12.14 9.08
C ALA A 559 -7.01 13.29 10.06
N SER A 560 -7.87 13.07 11.05
CA SER A 560 -8.12 14.03 12.14
C SER A 560 -6.88 14.25 13.00
N GLU A 561 -6.17 13.19 13.38
CA GLU A 561 -4.96 13.29 14.21
C GLU A 561 -3.78 13.90 13.40
N GLU A 562 -3.60 13.48 12.15
CA GLU A 562 -2.62 14.03 11.18
C GLU A 562 -2.79 15.52 10.94
N ARG A 563 -4.04 16.00 10.96
CA ARG A 563 -4.36 17.40 10.72
C ARG A 563 -3.68 18.31 11.74
N SER A 564 -3.73 17.98 13.04
CA SER A 564 -3.12 18.80 14.08
C SER A 564 -1.60 18.94 13.90
N PHE A 565 -0.91 17.85 13.55
CA PHE A 565 0.53 17.88 13.26
C PHE A 565 0.85 18.64 11.96
N THR A 566 -0.03 18.54 10.96
CA THR A 566 0.09 19.30 9.71
C THR A 566 -0.03 20.79 9.96
N VAL A 567 -1.04 21.23 10.73
CA VAL A 567 -1.22 22.65 11.10
C VAL A 567 -0.01 23.17 11.87
N LEU A 568 0.49 22.40 12.85
CA LEU A 568 1.71 22.74 13.60
C LEU A 568 2.90 23.01 12.66
N SER A 569 3.18 22.08 11.74
CA SER A 569 4.29 22.22 10.80
C SER A 569 4.17 23.44 9.90
N ARG A 570 2.94 23.78 9.48
CA ARG A 570 2.66 24.93 8.62
C ARG A 570 2.81 26.24 9.36
N VAL A 571 2.29 26.36 10.57
CA VAL A 571 2.44 27.56 11.40
C VAL A 571 3.92 27.83 11.68
N VAL A 572 4.68 26.79 12.07
CA VAL A 572 6.13 26.92 12.30
C VAL A 572 6.85 27.37 11.03
N ARG A 573 6.54 26.76 9.88
CA ARG A 573 7.14 27.15 8.60
C ARG A 573 6.80 28.59 8.21
N THR A 574 5.53 29.00 8.32
CA THR A 574 5.10 30.36 8.01
C THR A 574 5.83 31.41 8.86
N LEU A 575 5.94 31.18 10.17
CA LEU A 575 6.65 32.08 11.08
C LEU A 575 8.16 32.05 10.82
N TRP A 576 8.72 30.90 10.47
CA TRP A 576 10.14 30.75 10.13
C TRP A 576 10.50 31.46 8.82
N ASP A 577 9.70 31.27 7.78
CA ASP A 577 9.90 31.92 6.48
C ASP A 577 9.80 33.45 6.64
N SER A 578 8.80 33.95 7.39
CA SER A 578 8.67 35.38 7.71
C SER A 578 9.85 35.93 8.54
N GLY A 579 10.28 35.19 9.56
CA GLY A 579 11.43 35.55 10.40
C GLY A 579 12.78 35.53 9.67
N ASN A 580 12.86 34.93 8.48
CA ASN A 580 14.06 34.86 7.64
C ASN A 580 13.92 35.63 6.31
N ASP A 581 12.79 36.30 6.07
CA ASP A 581 12.61 37.18 4.92
C ASP A 581 13.23 38.56 5.23
N PRO A 582 14.26 39.01 4.48
CA PRO A 582 14.93 40.28 4.75
C PRO A 582 14.02 41.51 4.70
N GLU A 583 12.98 41.50 3.86
CA GLU A 583 12.04 42.62 3.70
C GLU A 583 11.01 42.62 4.83
N GLU A 584 10.48 41.47 5.22
CA GLU A 584 9.55 41.37 6.36
C GLU A 584 10.27 41.68 7.68
N VAL A 585 11.47 41.16 7.90
CA VAL A 585 12.29 41.48 9.08
C VAL A 585 12.55 42.99 9.20
N LYS A 586 12.83 43.66 8.08
CA LYS A 586 13.02 45.12 8.07
C LYS A 586 11.74 45.90 8.38
N TYR A 587 10.58 45.40 7.95
CA TYR A 587 9.30 46.10 8.08
C TYR A 587 8.61 45.87 9.44
N ASN A 588 8.59 44.63 9.93
CA ASN A 588 7.87 44.25 11.15
C ASN A 588 8.64 43.28 12.07
N SER A 589 9.97 43.16 11.89
CA SER A 589 10.80 42.20 12.64
C SER A 589 10.39 40.72 12.43
N GLY A 590 9.78 40.39 11.28
CA GLY A 590 9.32 39.04 10.97
C GLY A 590 8.11 38.60 11.81
N SER A 591 7.35 39.57 12.35
CA SER A 591 6.19 39.33 13.21
C SER A 591 4.91 39.32 12.39
N LEU A 592 4.12 38.25 12.49
CA LEU A 592 2.85 38.08 11.78
C LEU A 592 1.66 38.08 12.75
N SER A 593 0.56 38.73 12.37
CA SER A 593 -0.72 38.61 13.10
C SER A 593 -1.35 37.23 12.91
N LEU A 594 -2.25 36.83 13.82
CA LEU A 594 -3.04 35.59 13.69
C LEU A 594 -3.74 35.47 12.31
N ASN A 595 -4.23 36.59 11.76
CA ASN A 595 -4.91 36.60 10.47
C ASN A 595 -3.95 36.37 9.30
N GLU A 596 -2.71 36.86 9.38
CA GLU A 596 -1.69 36.66 8.35
C GLU A 596 -1.18 35.23 8.37
N ILE A 597 -0.91 34.69 9.57
CA ILE A 597 -0.53 33.29 9.75
C ILE A 597 -1.61 32.37 9.20
N TRP A 598 -2.88 32.58 9.57
CA TRP A 598 -4.00 31.80 9.04
C TRP A 598 -4.13 31.92 7.52
N ARG A 599 -3.96 33.13 6.95
CA ARG A 599 -4.03 33.35 5.49
C ARG A 599 -2.90 32.67 4.73
N ALA A 600 -1.70 32.62 5.30
CA ALA A 600 -0.54 31.99 4.69
C ALA A 600 -0.62 30.46 4.82
N ALA A 601 -0.91 29.95 6.02
CA ALA A 601 -0.99 28.53 6.31
C ALA A 601 -2.10 27.80 5.53
N ARG A 602 -3.20 28.49 5.18
CA ARG A 602 -4.32 27.88 4.43
C ARG A 602 -4.08 27.68 2.93
N LYS A 603 -3.08 28.35 2.32
CA LYS A 603 -2.92 28.37 0.84
C LYS A 603 -2.65 26.99 0.23
N ASP A 604 -2.10 26.07 1.02
CA ASP A 604 -1.68 24.74 0.57
C ASP A 604 -2.39 23.60 1.32
N LEU A 605 -3.57 23.87 1.91
CA LEU A 605 -4.38 22.87 2.61
C LEU A 605 -5.60 22.49 1.78
N ASP A 606 -5.80 21.18 1.58
CA ASP A 606 -6.96 20.64 0.85
C ASP A 606 -8.29 20.86 1.61
N ALA A 607 -8.22 21.11 2.92
CA ALA A 607 -9.38 21.35 3.78
C ALA A 607 -9.33 22.73 4.45
N PRO A 608 -10.48 23.40 4.68
CA PRO A 608 -10.53 24.71 5.31
C PRO A 608 -9.84 24.72 6.68
N LEU A 609 -8.94 25.67 6.92
CA LEU A 609 -8.26 25.88 8.22
C LEU A 609 -9.09 26.79 9.12
N ASP A 610 -9.33 26.40 10.37
CA ASP A 610 -9.93 27.29 11.38
C ASP A 610 -8.84 28.16 12.05
N LYS A 611 -9.19 29.38 12.42
CA LYS A 611 -8.33 30.24 13.24
C LYS A 611 -8.12 29.68 14.65
N LEU A 612 -9.07 28.90 15.16
CA LEU A 612 -8.92 28.24 16.45
C LEU A 612 -7.73 27.26 16.42
N GLU A 613 -7.59 26.45 15.36
CA GLU A 613 -6.48 25.51 15.20
C GLU A 613 -5.12 26.23 15.20
N VAL A 614 -5.03 27.38 14.53
CA VAL A 614 -3.82 28.22 14.53
C VAL A 614 -3.54 28.77 15.93
N THR A 615 -4.59 29.18 16.65
CA THR A 615 -4.49 29.73 18.01
C THR A 615 -3.96 28.67 18.99
N GLU A 616 -4.48 27.45 18.94
CA GLU A 616 -4.03 26.33 19.78
C GLU A 616 -2.56 26.00 19.56
N VAL A 617 -2.11 26.01 18.30
CA VAL A 617 -0.69 25.82 17.96
C VAL A 617 0.17 26.96 18.52
N LEU A 618 -0.25 28.21 18.35
CA LEU A 618 0.49 29.36 18.89
C LEU A 618 0.58 29.31 20.42
N GLN A 619 -0.49 28.89 21.10
CA GLN A 619 -0.49 28.70 22.56
C GLN A 619 0.52 27.63 22.99
N LEU A 620 0.57 26.48 22.30
CA LEU A 620 1.56 25.44 22.56
C LEU A 620 2.99 25.95 22.36
N LEU A 621 3.25 26.65 21.25
CA LEU A 621 4.59 27.15 20.92
C LEU A 621 5.03 28.30 21.82
N SER A 622 4.09 29.11 22.32
CA SER A 622 4.37 30.21 23.25
C SER A 622 4.57 29.74 24.69
N HIS A 623 4.31 28.45 24.99
CA HIS A 623 4.43 27.90 26.33
C HIS A 623 5.88 28.06 26.87
N PRO A 624 6.10 28.44 28.15
CA PRO A 624 7.43 28.73 28.69
C PRO A 624 8.46 27.59 28.59
N ASN A 625 8.01 26.34 28.52
CA ASN A 625 8.90 25.17 28.36
C ASN A 625 9.22 24.86 26.88
N VAL A 626 8.45 25.41 25.94
CA VAL A 626 8.66 25.24 24.49
C VAL A 626 9.37 26.46 23.93
N GLN A 627 8.87 27.67 24.23
CA GLN A 627 9.44 28.96 23.83
C GLN A 627 9.83 28.97 22.34
N GLY A 628 8.94 28.46 21.48
CA GLY A 628 9.14 28.46 20.04
C GLY A 628 8.65 29.71 19.36
N VAL A 629 7.69 30.40 19.97
CA VAL A 629 7.09 31.65 19.46
C VAL A 629 7.08 32.70 20.56
N VAL A 630 7.30 33.96 20.17
CA VAL A 630 7.14 35.12 21.05
C VAL A 630 5.98 35.97 20.54
N GLU A 631 5.13 36.43 21.46
CA GLU A 631 4.13 37.44 21.16
C GLU A 631 4.73 38.85 21.32
N SER A 632 4.73 39.60 20.23
CA SER A 632 5.13 41.01 20.19
C SER A 632 4.07 41.89 20.87
N ALA A 633 4.48 43.04 21.40
CA ALA A 633 3.59 43.98 22.12
C ALA A 633 2.36 44.47 21.32
N GLY A 634 2.30 44.23 20.01
CA GLY A 634 1.18 44.53 19.12
C GLY A 634 0.26 43.33 18.78
N GLY A 635 0.38 42.18 19.46
CA GLY A 635 -0.42 40.97 19.20
C GLY A 635 0.00 40.20 17.94
N GLY A 636 1.23 40.42 17.47
CA GLY A 636 1.87 39.65 16.41
C GLY A 636 2.76 38.56 16.99
N PHE A 637 3.04 37.52 16.21
CA PHE A 637 3.82 36.36 16.60
C PHE A 637 5.05 36.24 15.71
N SER A 638 6.20 35.92 16.30
CA SER A 638 7.44 35.62 15.57
C SER A 638 8.12 34.39 16.16
N MET A 639 8.96 33.71 15.36
CA MET A 639 9.78 32.61 15.85
C MET A 639 10.78 33.14 16.88
N ALA A 640 10.82 32.49 18.05
CA ALA A 640 11.77 32.80 19.12
C ALA A 640 13.16 32.18 18.87
N ASP A 641 13.19 31.06 18.14
CA ASP A 641 14.37 30.22 17.93
C ASP A 641 14.19 29.38 16.65
N THR A 642 15.23 28.64 16.26
CA THR A 642 15.17 27.71 15.13
C THR A 642 14.19 26.55 15.38
N PRO A 643 13.48 26.04 14.36
CA PRO A 643 12.62 24.86 14.50
C PRO A 643 13.34 23.66 15.12
N THR A 644 14.64 23.51 14.82
CA THR A 644 15.50 22.45 15.38
C THR A 644 15.63 22.55 16.91
N HIS A 645 15.82 23.76 17.45
CA HIS A 645 15.89 23.98 18.90
C HIS A 645 14.53 23.81 19.58
N VAL A 646 13.45 24.28 18.96
CA VAL A 646 12.08 24.04 19.45
C VAL A 646 11.81 22.54 19.57
N ALA A 647 12.15 21.77 18.53
CA ALA A 647 12.03 20.31 18.54
C ALA A 647 12.90 19.66 19.64
N ALA A 648 14.11 20.16 19.89
CA ALA A 648 14.97 19.64 20.95
C ALA A 648 14.35 19.82 22.34
N ARG A 649 13.70 20.97 22.61
CA ARG A 649 12.99 21.21 23.89
C ARG A 649 11.79 20.27 24.06
N LEU A 650 10.99 20.08 22.99
CA LEU A 650 9.88 19.12 23.00
C LEU A 650 10.35 17.68 23.29
N ARG A 651 11.46 17.24 22.68
CA ARG A 651 12.05 15.92 22.98
C ARG A 651 12.55 15.82 24.42
N ALA A 652 13.16 16.88 24.95
CA ALA A 652 13.60 16.90 26.34
C ALA A 652 12.41 16.80 27.31
N MET A 653 11.29 17.45 27.01
CA MET A 653 10.05 17.31 27.78
C MET A 653 9.51 15.87 27.73
N ALA A 654 9.45 15.28 26.54
CA ALA A 654 9.02 13.88 26.36
C ALA A 654 9.88 12.92 27.20
N ALA A 655 11.21 13.04 27.14
CA ALA A 655 12.13 12.21 27.91
C ALA A 655 11.92 12.33 29.43
N LYS A 656 11.47 13.49 29.94
CA LYS A 656 11.12 13.65 31.37
C LYS A 656 9.82 12.96 31.74
N LEU A 657 8.83 12.96 30.85
CA LEU A 657 7.56 12.27 31.06
C LEU A 657 7.74 10.75 31.04
N GLU A 658 8.60 10.24 30.15
CA GLU A 658 8.92 8.82 30.05
C GLU A 658 9.53 8.24 31.34
N LEU A 659 10.24 9.04 32.13
CA LEU A 659 10.81 8.64 33.42
C LEU A 659 9.74 8.42 34.52
N ILE A 660 8.56 9.04 34.37
CA ILE A 660 7.46 8.98 35.35
C ILE A 660 6.52 7.81 35.01
N SER A 661 6.42 7.45 33.74
CA SER A 661 5.57 6.37 33.27
C SER A 661 5.94 5.03 33.92
N PRO A 662 4.96 4.26 34.44
CA PRO A 662 5.24 2.90 34.88
C PRO A 662 5.74 2.10 33.68
N SER A 663 7.04 1.80 33.69
CA SER A 663 7.80 1.05 32.69
C SER A 663 6.95 0.28 31.69
N THR A 664 6.92 0.75 30.44
CA THR A 664 6.48 0.01 29.24
C THR A 664 7.45 -1.11 28.84
N ARG A 665 8.44 -1.47 29.68
CA ARG A 665 9.17 -2.73 29.45
C ARG A 665 8.13 -3.85 29.40
N PRO A 666 8.12 -4.67 28.34
CA PRO A 666 7.23 -5.82 28.30
C PRO A 666 7.46 -6.61 29.58
N PRO A 667 6.40 -6.96 30.35
CA PRO A 667 6.57 -7.85 31.47
C PRO A 667 7.23 -9.10 30.92
N THR A 668 8.48 -9.35 31.30
CA THR A 668 9.14 -10.60 30.97
C THR A 668 8.27 -11.69 31.54
N ARG A 669 7.73 -12.55 30.67
CA ARG A 669 7.06 -13.78 31.11
C ARG A 669 7.96 -14.40 32.17
N PRO A 670 7.48 -14.68 33.39
CA PRO A 670 8.34 -15.19 34.45
C PRO A 670 9.09 -16.39 33.89
N SER A 671 10.41 -16.26 33.80
CA SER A 671 11.25 -17.37 33.35
C SER A 671 10.93 -18.57 34.24
N PRO A 672 10.93 -19.81 33.71
CA PRO A 672 10.89 -20.97 34.58
C PRO A 672 11.97 -20.75 35.66
N PRO A 673 11.66 -20.96 36.95
CA PRO A 673 12.56 -20.59 38.03
C PRO A 673 13.93 -21.18 37.71
N ARG A 674 14.89 -20.28 37.49
CA ARG A 674 16.28 -20.64 37.32
C ARG A 674 16.63 -21.38 38.59
N THR A 675 16.88 -22.68 38.46
CA THR A 675 17.06 -23.57 39.59
C THR A 675 18.36 -23.16 40.26
N ILE A 676 18.27 -22.23 41.20
CA ILE A 676 19.30 -22.03 42.21
C ILE A 676 19.30 -23.36 42.97
N PRO A 677 20.43 -24.10 43.01
CA PRO A 677 20.49 -25.31 43.81
C PRO A 677 20.40 -24.90 45.27
N ALA A 678 19.19 -24.97 45.83
CA ALA A 678 18.98 -25.10 47.25
C ALA A 678 19.53 -26.47 47.71
N PRO A 679 20.03 -26.58 48.94
CA PRO A 679 21.02 -27.57 49.33
C PRO A 679 20.50 -29.01 49.20
N ARG A 680 21.41 -29.91 48.84
CA ARG A 680 21.22 -31.35 48.64
C ARG A 680 20.31 -31.96 49.72
N VAL A 681 19.18 -32.51 49.29
CA VAL A 681 18.50 -33.60 49.99
C VAL A 681 18.35 -34.77 49.00
N SER A 682 19.06 -35.85 49.33
CA SER A 682 19.10 -37.22 48.79
C SER A 682 18.49 -37.51 47.40
N SER A 683 19.36 -37.92 46.47
CA SER A 683 19.01 -38.42 45.12
C SER A 683 18.18 -39.72 45.13
N PRO A 684 17.29 -39.95 44.14
CA PRO A 684 16.62 -41.24 43.98
C PRO A 684 17.60 -42.31 43.46
N VAL A 685 17.59 -43.49 44.09
CA VAL A 685 18.46 -44.63 43.75
C VAL A 685 18.20 -45.08 42.30
N ARG A 686 19.27 -45.17 41.49
CA ARG A 686 19.18 -45.61 40.08
C ARG A 686 18.56 -47.01 40.00
N ALA A 687 17.54 -47.16 39.15
CA ALA A 687 16.77 -48.41 38.94
C ALA A 687 17.63 -49.65 38.61
N GLY A 688 18.86 -49.47 38.13
CA GLY A 688 19.82 -50.56 37.94
C GLY A 688 20.23 -51.26 39.25
N ARG A 689 20.36 -50.52 40.36
CA ARG A 689 20.73 -51.08 41.68
C ARG A 689 19.60 -51.91 42.28
N ILE A 690 18.35 -51.48 42.07
CA ILE A 690 17.16 -52.22 42.51
C ILE A 690 17.03 -53.54 41.75
N ARG A 691 17.32 -53.55 40.43
CA ARG A 691 17.31 -54.79 39.63
C ARG A 691 18.40 -55.78 40.05
N ALA A 692 19.61 -55.31 40.32
CA ALA A 692 20.69 -56.16 40.77
C ALA A 692 20.34 -56.86 42.09
N TRP A 693 19.88 -56.08 43.08
CA TRP A 693 19.41 -56.63 44.36
C TRP A 693 18.22 -57.58 44.20
N ALA A 694 17.26 -57.24 43.33
CA ALA A 694 16.07 -58.08 43.10
C ALA A 694 16.45 -59.46 42.53
N LEU A 695 17.40 -59.51 41.59
CA LEU A 695 17.89 -60.78 41.03
C LEU A 695 18.66 -61.60 42.08
N GLU A 696 19.48 -60.96 42.92
CA GLU A 696 20.20 -61.64 44.01
C GLU A 696 19.28 -62.19 45.10
N ASN A 697 18.12 -61.55 45.33
CA ASN A 697 17.13 -61.96 46.34
C ASN A 697 15.99 -62.82 45.76
N GLY A 698 16.17 -63.37 44.55
CA GLY A 698 15.27 -64.38 43.96
C GLY A 698 14.01 -63.82 43.30
N PHE A 699 13.88 -62.50 43.10
CA PHE A 699 12.76 -61.91 42.38
C PHE A 699 12.92 -62.07 40.86
N ARG A 700 11.86 -62.46 40.16
CA ARG A 700 11.82 -62.48 38.69
C ARG A 700 11.55 -61.08 38.16
N VAL A 701 12.60 -60.39 37.68
CA VAL A 701 12.50 -59.07 37.03
C VAL A 701 13.10 -59.10 35.62
N GLY A 702 12.44 -58.43 34.67
CA GLY A 702 12.91 -58.33 33.28
C GLY A 702 14.18 -57.47 33.14
N LYS A 703 15.00 -57.77 32.13
CA LYS A 703 16.25 -57.02 31.84
C LYS A 703 16.01 -55.56 31.45
N LEU A 704 14.83 -55.24 30.91
CA LEU A 704 14.38 -53.89 30.51
C LEU A 704 12.88 -53.73 30.84
N GLY A 705 12.43 -52.52 31.18
CA GLY A 705 11.02 -52.22 31.55
C GLY A 705 10.80 -51.70 32.99
N LYS A 706 9.60 -51.22 33.32
CA LYS A 706 9.28 -50.73 34.69
C LYS A 706 9.39 -51.88 35.70
N LEU A 707 10.01 -51.60 36.86
CA LEU A 707 10.06 -52.55 37.97
C LEU A 707 8.70 -52.64 38.66
N PRO A 708 8.24 -53.84 39.07
CA PRO A 708 7.04 -53.97 39.89
C PRO A 708 7.19 -53.18 41.19
N LYS A 709 6.11 -52.49 41.58
CA LYS A 709 6.10 -51.61 42.77
C LYS A 709 6.47 -52.38 44.04
N SER A 710 6.03 -53.63 44.17
CA SER A 710 6.38 -54.54 45.27
C SER A 710 7.89 -54.82 45.39
N VAL A 711 8.62 -54.86 44.29
CA VAL A 711 10.09 -55.08 44.29
C VAL A 711 10.83 -53.82 44.72
N VAL A 712 10.35 -52.64 44.32
CA VAL A 712 10.92 -51.35 44.72
C VAL A 712 10.72 -51.11 46.22
N GLU A 713 9.53 -51.41 46.73
CA GLU A 713 9.20 -51.30 48.16
C GLU A 713 10.03 -52.29 49.00
N ALA A 714 10.19 -53.54 48.55
CA ALA A 714 11.02 -54.53 49.24
C ALA A 714 12.51 -54.11 49.28
N PHE A 715 13.02 -53.52 48.19
CA PHE A 715 14.39 -52.98 48.15
C PHE A 715 14.60 -51.87 49.18
N HIS A 716 13.65 -50.93 49.27
CA HIS A 716 13.73 -49.85 50.26
C HIS A 716 13.56 -50.36 51.69
N ALA A 717 12.70 -51.34 51.93
CA ALA A 717 12.57 -51.96 53.26
C ALA A 717 13.88 -52.62 53.71
N HIS A 718 14.55 -53.34 52.80
CA HIS A 718 15.82 -54.03 53.09
C HIS A 718 16.99 -53.07 53.33
N HIS A 719 17.00 -51.89 52.71
CA HIS A 719 18.09 -50.91 52.83
C HIS A 719 17.77 -49.74 53.78
N SER A 720 16.57 -49.71 54.38
CA SER A 720 16.20 -48.71 55.40
C SER A 720 16.63 -49.12 56.81
N THR A 721 17.09 -50.36 57.02
CA THR A 721 17.58 -50.84 58.32
C THR A 721 19.07 -50.59 58.57
N ASP A 722 19.82 -50.13 57.56
CA ASP A 722 21.24 -49.80 57.68
C ASP A 722 21.47 -48.30 57.47
N SER A 723 21.17 -47.50 58.47
CA SER A 723 21.94 -46.28 58.77
C SER A 723 21.75 -45.89 60.25
N PRO A 724 22.84 -45.70 61.01
CA PRO A 724 22.80 -45.17 62.37
C PRO A 724 22.35 -43.70 62.44
#